data_AF-A0A1V5S1W5-F1
#
_entry.id   AF-A0A1V5S1W5-F1
#
_cell.length_a   1.000
_cell.length_b   1.000
_cell.length_c   1.000
_cell.angle_alpha   90.00
_cell.angle_beta   90.00
_cell.angle_gamma   90.00
#
_symmetry.space_group_name_H-M   'P 1'
#
loop_
_entity.id
_entity.type
_entity.pdbx_description
1 polymer ?
#
loop_
_entity_poly.entity_id
_entity_poly.type
_entity_poly.pdbx_seq_one_letter_code
_entity_poly.pdbx_strand_id
1 'polypeptide(L)'
;MNKKYSLLFCIYILSTYSLFASNVSYFQAPTKSVQFEAANVYLMIDNERTSKEGWTGRDSLRLMLEENEINKVVDKVGRFAVWKFVPAYIYCSDASKKRAMVEILVSNIPLESSADSIKGNGDLIAVPYKIKCRYRISDNEGHVLNEIDLGVLQGVDSTKNEQYAKGLPASSLVGIHAAYRRVRQDVFSKYGFGTFETPFNLADIPGISNLSELKSRVIDAVENKKHLLLTKSEKNILRLYTDVLSYNIGLCKEEQLLDVYHNLSICYAWLEEPEKAREAYEQYGKYVEGELALSQYNALRPFVLNYPVAAVKYAPLFNVINRNMSRFVDYYTYNDLICQIFRLNYPFQFFPLNDCKGKPKSIEGKITTSNNMPITYKLEYDVQNRIKSFSASQVVIDDEGKKEKIKINTLQPKYNKKTGEHMGITTFDGTLLRIIMPVYDKINSISDKMAAETFCKTENLVGGFIKMKTETTEEVQLSMNTDGTINFEGKSVSSRPFSFLKAIADSNNIKFPSLVSENHTQFKSLVKINSDGVITLLDWEGSILLEKNKGYDNYAYILADNIKHQIEVLEEDSYGQPQKIRSSVSMDIKNNWGNITKWNYIEIFGDSKNNIKLNEAKKARKEAAMAADQSIDFSFDWDVSTKYDDRGNWTRMELGPYIFERTISY
;
A
#
# COMPACT_ATOMS: atom_id res chain seq x y z
N MET A 1 -31.91 46.93 23.16
CA MET A 1 -31.97 46.13 21.90
C MET A 1 -30.56 46.06 21.32
N ASN A 2 -30.18 44.97 20.64
CA ASN A 2 -28.85 44.71 20.01
C ASN A 2 -27.73 44.05 20.84
N LYS A 3 -28.02 42.89 21.47
CA LYS A 3 -27.00 41.85 21.74
C LYS A 3 -27.37 40.44 21.26
N LYS A 4 -28.65 40.19 20.95
CA LYS A 4 -29.14 38.89 20.44
C LYS A 4 -28.97 38.70 18.92
N TYR A 5 -28.77 39.78 18.14
CA TYR A 5 -28.66 39.68 16.69
C TYR A 5 -27.24 39.34 16.19
N SER A 6 -26.16 39.75 16.89
CA SER A 6 -24.80 39.32 16.51
C SER A 6 -24.48 37.87 16.87
N LEU A 7 -25.07 37.33 17.95
CA LEU A 7 -24.87 35.93 18.33
C LEU A 7 -25.55 34.97 17.34
N LEU A 8 -26.75 35.33 16.86
CA LEU A 8 -27.42 34.58 15.80
C LEU A 8 -26.72 34.70 14.45
N PHE A 9 -26.12 35.86 14.11
CA PHE A 9 -25.42 36.03 12.84
C PHE A 9 -24.08 35.27 12.77
N CYS A 10 -23.32 35.21 13.88
CA CYS A 10 -22.11 34.37 13.94
C CYS A 10 -22.44 32.87 13.96
N ILE A 11 -23.52 32.46 14.63
CA ILE A 11 -23.98 31.06 14.60
C ILE A 11 -24.53 30.69 13.21
N TYR A 12 -25.18 31.62 12.48
CA TYR A 12 -25.68 31.37 11.13
C TYR A 12 -24.54 31.27 10.09
N ILE A 13 -23.49 32.10 10.21
CA ILE A 13 -22.30 32.00 9.32
C ILE A 13 -21.48 30.74 9.63
N LEU A 14 -21.42 30.30 10.89
CA LEU A 14 -20.82 29.00 11.25
C LEU A 14 -21.70 27.80 10.88
N SER A 15 -23.03 27.96 10.75
CA SER A 15 -23.94 26.86 10.41
C SER A 15 -24.20 26.69 8.92
N THR A 16 -23.94 27.70 8.08
CA THR A 16 -24.30 27.66 6.65
C THR A 16 -23.15 27.25 5.72
N TYR A 17 -21.89 27.27 6.18
CA TYR A 17 -20.74 26.79 5.40
C TYR A 17 -19.95 25.72 6.16
N SER A 18 -20.48 24.50 6.09
CA SER A 18 -19.82 23.20 6.34
C SER A 18 -18.82 23.11 7.50
N LEU A 19 -19.33 22.89 8.72
CA LEU A 19 -18.60 22.15 9.76
C LEU A 19 -18.48 20.64 9.45
N PHE A 20 -19.01 20.20 8.31
CA PHE A 20 -18.93 18.83 7.80
C PHE A 20 -18.57 18.82 6.31
N ALA A 21 -17.42 19.37 5.92
CA ALA A 21 -16.85 18.92 4.67
C ALA A 21 -16.51 17.44 4.83
N SER A 22 -17.08 16.57 3.99
CA SER A 22 -16.57 15.21 3.90
C SER A 22 -15.16 15.30 3.34
N ASN A 23 -14.19 14.96 4.19
CA ASN A 23 -12.81 14.88 3.77
C ASN A 23 -12.64 13.59 2.99
N VAL A 24 -12.25 13.72 1.73
CA VAL A 24 -12.10 12.59 0.82
C VAL A 24 -10.61 12.28 0.67
N SER A 25 -10.22 11.05 0.98
CA SER A 25 -8.83 10.61 0.86
C SER A 25 -8.43 10.44 -0.60
N TYR A 26 -7.20 10.81 -0.96
CA TYR A 26 -6.63 10.60 -2.29
C TYR A 26 -5.13 10.28 -2.20
N PHE A 27 -4.60 9.68 -3.25
CA PHE A 27 -3.16 9.46 -3.40
C PHE A 27 -2.55 10.63 -4.16
N GLN A 28 -1.48 11.22 -3.61
CA GLN A 28 -0.72 12.28 -4.25
C GLN A 28 0.64 11.74 -4.69
N ALA A 29 1.04 12.12 -5.91
CA ALA A 29 2.39 11.93 -6.45
C ALA A 29 3.06 13.30 -6.75
N PRO A 30 4.38 13.40 -6.89
CA PRO A 30 5.06 14.69 -7.03
C PRO A 30 4.99 15.27 -8.43
N THR A 31 4.45 16.49 -8.59
CA THR A 31 4.47 17.18 -9.89
C THR A 31 5.89 17.45 -10.40
N LYS A 32 6.84 17.79 -9.51
CA LYS A 32 8.24 18.10 -9.85
C LYS A 32 9.18 16.88 -9.85
N SER A 33 8.63 15.66 -9.82
CA SER A 33 9.39 14.42 -9.58
C SER A 33 10.03 14.39 -8.18
N VAL A 34 10.58 13.24 -7.79
CA VAL A 34 11.28 13.09 -6.50
C VAL A 34 12.67 13.72 -6.60
N GLN A 35 12.78 14.99 -6.19
CA GLN A 35 14.07 15.69 -6.14
C GLN A 35 14.85 15.41 -4.84
N PHE A 36 14.14 15.00 -3.78
CA PHE A 36 14.67 14.81 -2.44
C PHE A 36 14.21 13.46 -1.87
N GLU A 37 15.07 12.75 -1.14
CA GLU A 37 14.69 11.53 -0.42
C GLU A 37 13.74 11.85 0.76
N ALA A 38 13.98 13.00 1.40
CA ALA A 38 13.30 13.41 2.62
C ALA A 38 13.39 14.92 2.84
N ALA A 39 12.57 15.44 3.74
CA ALA A 39 12.72 16.77 4.31
C ALA A 39 13.03 16.69 5.81
N ASN A 40 14.01 17.48 6.26
CA ASN A 40 14.14 17.86 7.66
C ASN A 40 13.16 19.01 7.91
N VAL A 41 12.25 18.82 8.86
CA VAL A 41 11.17 19.77 9.14
C VAL A 41 11.45 20.50 10.43
N TYR A 42 11.37 21.82 10.37
CA TYR A 42 11.51 22.72 11.50
C TYR A 42 10.21 23.49 11.68
N LEU A 43 9.80 23.70 12.93
CA LEU A 43 8.63 24.49 13.29
C LEU A 43 9.10 25.66 14.14
N MET A 44 8.63 26.86 13.82
CA MET A 44 9.12 28.12 14.39
C MET A 44 7.96 29.07 14.66
N ILE A 45 8.13 29.96 15.63
CA ILE A 45 7.18 31.05 15.87
C ILE A 45 7.53 32.22 14.95
N ASP A 46 6.53 32.76 14.28
CA ASP A 46 6.69 33.97 13.48
C ASP A 46 6.60 35.22 14.37
N ASN A 47 7.77 35.71 14.82
CA ASN A 47 7.94 36.95 15.59
C ASN A 47 8.64 38.02 14.72
N GLU A 48 8.55 39.31 15.08
CA GLU A 48 9.24 40.42 14.36
C GLU A 48 10.77 40.27 14.26
N ARG A 49 11.38 39.41 15.09
CA ARG A 49 12.82 39.15 15.08
C ARG A 49 13.23 38.17 13.97
N THR A 50 12.40 37.15 13.71
CA THR A 50 12.55 36.18 12.61
C THR A 50 12.45 36.83 11.22
N SER A 51 11.77 37.98 11.10
CA SER A 51 11.71 38.73 9.83
C SER A 51 12.92 39.63 9.57
N LYS A 52 13.71 39.97 10.61
CA LYS A 52 14.88 40.87 10.50
C LYS A 52 16.25 40.16 10.52
N GLU A 53 16.40 39.07 11.28
CA GLU A 53 17.71 38.41 11.50
C GLU A 53 17.95 37.15 10.63
N GLY A 54 16.97 36.73 9.83
CA GLY A 54 17.07 35.51 9.01
C GLY A 54 16.73 34.23 9.77
N TRP A 55 16.66 33.11 9.04
CA TRP A 55 16.06 31.85 9.50
C TRP A 55 17.11 31.05 10.30
N THR A 56 17.08 31.15 11.63
CA THR A 56 17.96 30.37 12.52
C THR A 56 17.14 29.36 13.32
N GLY A 57 16.94 28.17 12.74
CA GLY A 57 16.00 27.12 13.20
C GLY A 57 16.27 26.44 14.55
N ARG A 58 17.10 26.97 15.44
CA ARG A 58 17.33 26.39 16.79
C ARG A 58 16.56 27.06 17.92
N ASP A 59 16.24 28.36 17.85
CA ASP A 59 15.80 29.12 19.03
C ASP A 59 14.29 29.36 19.13
N SER A 60 13.52 29.10 18.08
CA SER A 60 12.13 29.56 17.94
C SER A 60 11.07 28.62 18.54
N LEU A 61 11.24 27.29 18.48
CA LEU A 61 10.36 26.33 19.18
C LEU A 61 10.57 26.35 20.71
N ARG A 62 11.76 26.81 21.14
CA ARG A 62 12.16 26.91 22.56
C ARG A 62 11.43 27.99 23.33
N LEU A 63 10.81 28.94 22.63
CA LEU A 63 10.02 30.03 23.21
C LEU A 63 8.56 29.66 23.47
N MET A 64 8.06 28.55 22.89
CA MET A 64 6.66 28.12 23.00
C MET A 64 6.43 26.96 23.98
N LEU A 65 7.47 26.18 24.25
CA LEU A 65 7.43 25.00 25.10
C LEU A 65 8.49 25.18 26.18
N GLU A 66 8.18 24.85 27.44
CA GLU A 66 9.21 24.79 28.48
C GLU A 66 10.34 23.83 28.04
N GLU A 67 11.57 24.07 28.51
CA GLU A 67 12.78 23.36 28.09
C GLU A 67 12.67 21.82 28.16
N ASN A 68 11.82 21.31 29.08
CA ASN A 68 11.52 19.89 29.25
C ASN A 68 10.47 19.33 28.27
N GLU A 69 9.63 20.16 27.66
CA GLU A 69 8.59 19.77 26.69
C GLU A 69 9.12 19.79 25.24
N ILE A 70 10.09 20.64 24.93
CA ILE A 70 10.79 20.67 23.61
C ILE A 70 11.44 19.31 23.35
N ASN A 71 12.16 18.77 24.34
CA ASN A 71 12.86 17.49 24.24
C ASN A 71 11.92 16.29 23.98
N LYS A 72 10.59 16.46 24.14
CA LYS A 72 9.58 15.43 23.82
C LYS A 72 9.13 15.47 22.36
N VAL A 73 9.27 16.61 21.66
CA VAL A 73 8.69 16.85 20.34
C VAL A 73 9.74 17.05 19.25
N VAL A 74 10.89 17.65 19.55
CA VAL A 74 12.03 17.74 18.62
C VAL A 74 13.08 16.69 18.93
N ASP A 75 13.80 16.25 17.91
CA ASP A 75 14.91 15.33 18.10
C ASP A 75 16.19 16.02 18.60
N LYS A 76 17.24 15.23 18.85
CA LYS A 76 18.53 15.69 19.39
C LYS A 76 19.23 16.76 18.54
N VAL A 77 18.84 16.94 17.29
CA VAL A 77 19.42 17.95 16.38
C VAL A 77 18.46 19.11 16.10
N GLY A 78 17.34 19.19 16.84
CA GLY A 78 16.37 20.28 16.78
C GLY A 78 15.31 20.12 15.68
N ARG A 79 15.20 18.95 15.04
CA ARG A 79 14.17 18.72 14.01
C ARG A 79 12.84 18.42 14.65
N PHE A 80 11.79 19.08 14.16
CA PHE A 80 10.41 18.78 14.53
C PHE A 80 9.93 17.46 13.91
N ALA A 81 10.29 17.19 12.65
CA ALA A 81 9.94 15.94 11.98
C ALA A 81 10.93 15.60 10.86
N VAL A 82 10.86 14.36 10.38
CA VAL A 82 11.46 13.95 9.11
C VAL A 82 10.37 13.42 8.22
N TRP A 83 10.15 14.07 7.08
CA TRP A 83 9.22 13.59 6.07
C TRP A 83 9.96 12.80 5.02
N LYS A 84 9.67 11.50 4.88
CA LYS A 84 10.15 10.71 3.74
C LYS A 84 9.26 11.02 2.53
N PHE A 85 9.85 11.50 1.44
CA PHE A 85 9.08 11.81 0.22
C PHE A 85 8.80 10.57 -0.62
N VAL A 86 9.60 9.52 -0.46
CA VAL A 86 9.33 8.21 -1.05
C VAL A 86 8.98 7.26 0.11
N PRO A 87 7.71 6.91 0.29
CA PRO A 87 7.30 5.94 1.29
C PRO A 87 7.79 4.54 0.87
N ALA A 88 7.89 3.62 1.83
CA ALA A 88 8.48 2.29 1.61
C ALA A 88 7.75 1.46 0.53
N TYR A 89 6.48 1.76 0.28
CA TYR A 89 5.66 1.10 -0.73
C TYR A 89 5.76 1.73 -2.12
N ILE A 90 6.63 2.72 -2.33
CA ILE A 90 6.94 3.27 -3.65
C ILE A 90 8.42 3.04 -3.93
N TYR A 91 8.72 2.47 -5.09
CA TYR A 91 10.08 2.42 -5.61
C TYR A 91 10.24 3.50 -6.68
N CYS A 92 11.29 4.31 -6.52
CA CYS A 92 11.64 5.37 -7.45
C CYS A 92 13.16 5.42 -7.57
N SER A 93 13.69 4.96 -8.71
CA SER A 93 15.13 4.88 -9.01
C SER A 93 15.83 6.24 -8.97
N ASP A 94 15.08 7.30 -9.29
CA ASP A 94 15.60 8.65 -9.53
C ASP A 94 15.63 9.50 -8.25
N ALA A 95 15.25 8.93 -7.10
CA ALA A 95 15.24 9.64 -5.84
C ALA A 95 16.66 10.07 -5.45
N SER A 96 16.92 11.39 -5.48
CA SER A 96 18.20 11.91 -5.02
C SER A 96 18.37 11.70 -3.51
N LYS A 97 19.60 11.38 -3.07
CA LYS A 97 19.95 11.27 -1.64
C LYS A 97 19.96 12.62 -0.90
N LYS A 98 19.61 13.72 -1.58
CA LYS A 98 19.55 15.06 -0.97
C LYS A 98 18.30 15.19 -0.12
N ARG A 99 18.38 16.05 0.89
CA ARG A 99 17.25 16.41 1.74
C ARG A 99 16.82 17.84 1.44
N ALA A 100 15.54 18.09 1.62
CA ALA A 100 15.04 19.45 1.69
C ALA A 100 15.05 19.93 3.15
N MET A 101 15.15 21.24 3.34
CA MET A 101 14.83 21.90 4.59
C MET A 101 13.45 22.51 4.44
N VAL A 102 12.50 22.10 5.28
CA VAL A 102 11.17 22.71 5.34
C VAL A 102 11.05 23.40 6.68
N GLU A 103 10.85 24.70 6.67
CA GLU A 103 10.73 25.46 7.91
C GLU A 103 9.36 26.15 7.90
N ILE A 104 8.57 25.83 8.92
CA ILE A 104 7.16 26.21 9.08
C ILE A 104 7.12 27.28 10.15
N LEU A 105 6.60 28.46 9.81
CA LEU A 105 6.43 29.56 10.74
C LEU A 105 4.95 29.71 11.08
N VAL A 106 4.66 29.78 12.37
CA VAL A 106 3.30 29.96 12.88
C VAL A 106 3.20 31.14 13.84
N SER A 107 2.12 31.92 13.75
CA SER A 107 1.70 32.86 14.80
C SER A 107 0.33 32.46 15.29
N ASN A 108 0.18 32.26 16.59
CA ASN A 108 -1.13 32.00 17.17
C ASN A 108 -1.99 33.27 17.13
N ILE A 109 -3.26 33.14 16.75
CA ILE A 109 -4.22 34.25 16.78
C ILE A 109 -5.22 33.94 17.89
N PRO A 110 -5.29 34.75 18.96
CA PRO A 110 -6.26 34.55 20.04
C PRO A 110 -7.68 34.48 19.48
N LEU A 111 -8.46 33.50 19.93
CA LEU A 111 -9.88 33.46 19.65
C LEU A 111 -10.59 34.50 20.53
N GLU A 112 -11.48 35.31 19.94
CA GLU A 112 -12.16 36.42 20.64
C GLU A 112 -13.17 35.96 21.71
N SER A 113 -13.50 34.67 21.76
CA SER A 113 -14.34 34.07 22.77
C SER A 113 -13.79 32.70 23.19
N SER A 114 -13.98 32.35 24.45
CA SER A 114 -13.85 30.98 24.95
C SER A 114 -14.92 30.14 24.28
N ALA A 115 -14.69 29.74 23.03
CA ALA A 115 -15.50 28.70 22.41
C ALA A 115 -15.20 27.43 23.18
N ASP A 116 -16.08 27.15 24.15
CA ASP A 116 -16.02 25.98 25.01
C ASP A 116 -15.81 24.75 24.15
N SER A 117 -14.82 23.95 24.54
CA SER A 117 -14.61 22.60 24.03
C SER A 117 -15.93 21.86 23.97
N ILE A 118 -16.37 21.45 22.76
CA ILE A 118 -17.60 20.68 22.61
C ILE A 118 -17.22 19.21 22.85
N LYS A 119 -17.81 18.58 23.87
CA LYS A 119 -17.68 17.13 24.10
C LYS A 119 -18.20 16.39 22.87
N GLY A 120 -17.33 15.62 22.21
CA GLY A 120 -17.68 14.76 21.09
C GLY A 120 -18.19 13.39 21.53
N ASN A 121 -18.30 12.45 20.59
CA ASN A 121 -18.56 11.04 20.87
C ASN A 121 -17.30 10.37 21.45
N GLY A 122 -17.39 9.82 22.67
CA GLY A 122 -16.28 9.15 23.37
C GLY A 122 -15.29 10.14 24.03
N ASP A 123 -14.00 9.78 24.07
CA ASP A 123 -12.93 10.59 24.71
C ASP A 123 -12.41 11.75 23.83
N LEU A 124 -13.09 12.10 22.73
CA LEU A 124 -12.67 13.13 21.78
C LEU A 124 -13.35 14.47 22.07
N ILE A 125 -12.56 15.55 21.98
CA ILE A 125 -12.99 16.92 22.22
C ILE A 125 -12.76 17.74 20.96
N ALA A 126 -13.80 18.41 20.48
CA ALA A 126 -13.70 19.33 19.35
C ALA A 126 -13.19 20.70 19.82
N VAL A 127 -12.13 21.19 19.17
CA VAL A 127 -11.39 22.40 19.55
C VAL A 127 -11.26 23.32 18.33
N PRO A 128 -11.83 24.54 18.38
CA PRO A 128 -11.61 25.54 17.34
C PRO A 128 -10.19 26.10 17.38
N TYR A 129 -9.67 26.51 16.22
CA TYR A 129 -8.35 27.10 16.07
C TYR A 129 -8.32 28.24 15.06
N LYS A 130 -7.38 29.17 15.24
CA LYS A 130 -7.02 30.23 14.29
C LYS A 130 -5.51 30.49 14.39
N ILE A 131 -4.78 30.31 13.30
CA ILE A 131 -3.32 30.39 13.27
C ILE A 131 -2.83 30.98 11.95
N LYS A 132 -1.89 31.91 11.99
CA LYS A 132 -1.19 32.36 10.77
C LYS A 132 -0.09 31.36 10.44
N CYS A 133 0.06 31.00 9.17
CA CYS A 133 1.08 30.05 8.73
C CYS A 133 1.77 30.52 7.45
N ARG A 134 3.11 30.46 7.44
CA ARG A 134 3.93 30.56 6.24
C ARG A 134 5.04 29.53 6.30
N TYR A 135 5.59 29.15 5.15
CA TYR A 135 6.65 28.17 5.12
C TYR A 135 7.63 28.41 3.98
N ARG A 136 8.85 27.89 4.15
CA ARG A 136 9.88 27.89 3.12
C ARG A 136 10.43 26.49 2.91
N ILE A 137 10.83 26.25 1.68
CA ILE A 137 11.55 25.06 1.27
C ILE A 137 12.89 25.50 0.73
N SER A 138 13.96 24.94 1.27
CA SER A 138 15.33 25.16 0.80
C SER A 138 16.00 23.82 0.48
N ASP A 139 17.03 23.84 -0.35
CA ASP A 139 17.90 22.68 -0.54
C ASP A 139 18.93 22.54 0.61
N ASN A 140 19.79 21.54 0.53
CA ASN A 140 20.86 21.29 1.51
C ASN A 140 21.94 22.40 1.56
N GLU A 141 22.01 23.27 0.55
CA GLU A 141 22.96 24.37 0.45
C GLU A 141 22.35 25.69 0.96
N GLY A 142 21.06 25.69 1.30
CA GLY A 142 20.32 26.84 1.79
C GLY A 142 19.68 27.69 0.69
N HIS A 143 19.72 27.25 -0.57
CA HIS A 143 19.03 27.95 -1.66
C HIS A 143 17.52 27.79 -1.49
N VAL A 144 16.81 28.91 -1.47
CA VAL A 144 15.36 28.95 -1.35
C VAL A 144 14.71 28.48 -2.65
N LEU A 145 14.02 27.36 -2.58
CA LEU A 145 13.28 26.78 -3.72
C LEU A 145 11.87 27.34 -3.80
N ASN A 146 11.28 27.65 -2.65
CA ASN A 146 9.93 28.17 -2.55
C ASN A 146 9.69 28.82 -1.19
N GLU A 147 8.92 29.91 -1.14
CA GLU A 147 8.41 30.52 0.08
C GLU A 147 6.95 30.88 -0.13
N ILE A 148 6.07 30.45 0.77
CA ILE A 148 4.63 30.60 0.64
C ILE A 148 4.04 31.09 1.96
N ASP A 149 3.29 32.18 1.88
CA ASP A 149 2.37 32.60 2.93
C ASP A 149 1.01 31.91 2.70
N LEU A 150 0.58 31.09 3.66
CA LEU A 150 -0.73 30.43 3.62
C LEU A 150 -1.83 31.33 4.24
N GLY A 151 -1.45 32.47 4.82
CA GLY A 151 -2.34 33.37 5.53
C GLY A 151 -2.84 32.76 6.83
N VAL A 152 -4.10 33.06 7.15
CA VAL A 152 -4.76 32.56 8.36
C VAL A 152 -5.44 31.23 8.06
N LEU A 153 -5.06 30.20 8.80
CA LEU A 153 -5.73 28.90 8.84
C LEU A 153 -6.68 28.88 10.04
N GLN A 154 -7.94 28.49 9.81
CA GLN A 154 -8.93 28.39 10.88
C GLN A 154 -9.91 27.23 10.65
N GLY A 155 -10.45 26.69 11.74
CA GLY A 155 -11.40 25.58 11.69
C GLY A 155 -11.62 24.94 13.07
N VAL A 156 -12.13 23.70 13.07
CA VAL A 156 -12.30 22.87 14.27
C VAL A 156 -11.63 21.52 14.02
N ASP A 157 -10.87 21.03 15.00
CA ASP A 157 -10.29 19.66 14.96
C ASP A 157 -10.56 18.94 16.29
N SER A 158 -10.38 17.62 16.31
CA SER A 158 -10.61 16.80 17.51
C SER A 158 -9.30 16.39 18.18
N THR A 159 -9.25 16.42 19.51
CA THR A 159 -8.15 15.89 20.33
C THR A 159 -8.68 15.01 21.46
N LYS A 160 -7.91 13.97 21.85
CA LYS A 160 -8.21 13.15 23.04
C LYS A 160 -7.72 13.75 24.35
N ASN A 161 -7.01 14.87 24.28
CA ASN A 161 -6.20 15.35 25.40
C ASN A 161 -6.57 16.80 25.72
N GLU A 162 -7.24 17.00 26.86
CA GLU A 162 -7.37 18.32 27.49
C GLU A 162 -6.00 18.85 27.99
N GLN A 163 -4.99 17.96 28.09
CA GLN A 163 -3.66 18.27 28.62
C GLN A 163 -2.52 17.75 27.74
N TYR A 164 -2.51 18.03 26.43
CA TYR A 164 -1.20 18.03 25.75
C TYR A 164 -0.45 19.29 26.18
N ALA A 165 0.61 19.10 26.96
CA ALA A 165 1.55 20.08 27.48
C ALA A 165 0.95 21.16 28.40
N LYS A 166 1.25 21.09 29.70
CA LYS A 166 1.15 22.24 30.62
C LYS A 166 2.00 23.39 30.03
N GLY A 167 1.37 24.30 29.29
CA GLY A 167 2.06 25.44 28.66
C GLY A 167 1.36 26.06 27.44
N LEU A 168 0.60 25.31 26.62
CA LEU A 168 -0.08 25.83 25.43
C LEU A 168 -1.60 25.59 25.43
N PRO A 169 -2.45 26.56 25.03
CA PRO A 169 -3.88 26.33 24.85
C PRO A 169 -4.15 25.24 23.79
N ALA A 170 -5.16 24.40 24.00
CA ALA A 170 -5.53 23.33 23.07
C ALA A 170 -5.76 23.82 21.63
N SER A 171 -6.33 25.03 21.47
CA SER A 171 -6.53 25.69 20.18
C SER A 171 -5.22 25.96 19.43
N SER A 172 -4.14 26.25 20.15
CA SER A 172 -2.82 26.52 19.58
C SER A 172 -2.19 25.24 19.06
N LEU A 173 -2.33 24.15 19.80
CA LEU A 173 -1.81 22.82 19.41
C LEU A 173 -2.55 22.28 18.19
N VAL A 174 -3.88 22.37 18.20
CA VAL A 174 -4.70 22.00 17.05
C VAL A 174 -4.35 22.87 15.83
N GLY A 175 -4.16 24.18 16.03
CA GLY A 175 -3.69 25.08 14.97
C GLY A 175 -2.34 24.69 14.39
N ILE A 176 -1.34 24.37 15.24
CA ILE A 176 -0.02 23.89 14.83
C ILE A 176 -0.15 22.60 14.01
N HIS A 177 -0.96 21.65 14.48
CA HIS A 177 -1.18 20.39 13.76
C HIS A 177 -1.86 20.61 12.41
N ALA A 178 -2.84 21.51 12.33
CA ALA A 178 -3.47 21.92 11.08
C ALA A 178 -2.46 22.55 10.11
N ALA A 179 -1.64 23.49 10.58
CA ALA A 179 -0.56 24.11 9.80
C ALA A 179 0.45 23.07 9.29
N TYR A 180 0.89 22.15 10.15
CA TYR A 180 1.81 21.07 9.81
C TYR A 180 1.26 20.14 8.72
N ARG A 181 0.01 19.67 8.86
CA ARG A 181 -0.67 18.85 7.82
C ARG A 181 -0.80 19.61 6.51
N ARG A 182 -1.14 20.90 6.60
CA ARG A 182 -1.35 21.77 5.45
C ARG A 182 -0.08 22.00 4.65
N VAL A 183 1.01 22.35 5.33
CA VAL A 183 2.33 22.50 4.68
C VAL A 183 2.77 21.16 4.09
N ARG A 184 2.61 20.06 4.83
CA ARG A 184 2.97 18.74 4.29
C ARG A 184 2.25 18.43 2.99
N GLN A 185 0.93 18.65 2.92
CA GLN A 185 0.15 18.41 1.71
C GLN A 185 0.70 19.19 0.52
N ASP A 186 0.99 20.48 0.70
CA ASP A 186 1.53 21.33 -0.37
C ASP A 186 2.95 20.90 -0.79
N VAL A 187 3.83 20.61 0.18
CA VAL A 187 5.20 20.16 -0.10
C VAL A 187 5.21 18.80 -0.82
N PHE A 188 4.43 17.82 -0.34
CA PHE A 188 4.35 16.50 -0.96
C PHE A 188 3.74 16.58 -2.36
N SER A 189 2.72 17.41 -2.57
CA SER A 189 2.14 17.59 -3.90
C SER A 189 3.16 18.01 -4.98
N LYS A 190 4.28 18.60 -4.57
CA LYS A 190 5.40 18.97 -5.43
C LYS A 190 6.50 17.91 -5.46
N TYR A 191 6.88 17.37 -4.29
CA TYR A 191 8.17 16.65 -4.12
C TYR A 191 8.06 15.23 -3.59
N GLY A 192 6.89 14.76 -3.12
CA GLY A 192 6.75 13.40 -2.57
C GLY A 192 5.45 12.68 -2.90
N PHE A 193 5.41 11.42 -2.50
CA PHE A 193 4.24 10.56 -2.57
C PHE A 193 3.58 10.44 -1.19
N GLY A 194 2.26 10.36 -1.16
CA GLY A 194 1.55 10.03 0.08
C GLY A 194 0.04 10.12 -0.04
N THR A 195 -0.64 9.63 0.99
CA THR A 195 -2.10 9.78 1.12
C THR A 195 -2.45 11.07 1.84
N PHE A 196 -3.42 11.79 1.29
CA PHE A 196 -3.93 13.04 1.85
C PHE A 196 -5.44 13.05 1.83
N GLU A 197 -6.03 14.02 2.53
CA GLU A 197 -7.45 14.29 2.49
C GLU A 197 -7.66 15.69 1.92
N THR A 198 -8.71 15.84 1.12
CA THR A 198 -9.17 17.15 0.63
C THR A 198 -10.63 17.32 0.99
N PRO A 199 -11.08 18.52 1.38
CA PRO A 199 -12.50 18.78 1.52
C PRO A 199 -13.18 18.58 0.16
N PHE A 200 -14.30 17.87 0.15
CA PHE A 200 -15.15 17.72 -1.03
C PHE A 200 -16.57 18.18 -0.70
N ASN A 201 -16.90 19.41 -1.10
CA ASN A 201 -18.24 19.95 -0.98
C ASN A 201 -18.62 20.59 -2.31
N LEU A 202 -19.83 20.32 -2.78
CA LEU A 202 -20.40 20.98 -3.94
C LEU A 202 -21.52 21.92 -3.51
N ALA A 203 -21.41 23.19 -3.89
CA ALA A 203 -22.41 24.21 -3.65
C ALA A 203 -23.66 24.00 -4.54
N ASP A 204 -24.81 24.47 -4.06
CA ASP A 204 -26.05 24.43 -4.82
C ASP A 204 -26.11 25.56 -5.84
N ILE A 205 -26.36 25.23 -7.10
CA ILE A 205 -26.52 26.20 -8.18
C ILE A 205 -27.99 26.19 -8.65
N PRO A 206 -28.86 27.03 -8.06
CA PRO A 206 -30.27 27.07 -8.45
C PRO A 206 -30.43 27.62 -9.88
N GLY A 207 -31.44 27.12 -10.59
CA GLY A 207 -31.80 27.57 -11.94
C GLY A 207 -31.35 26.66 -13.09
N ILE A 208 -30.52 25.65 -12.82
CA ILE A 208 -30.10 24.65 -13.83
C ILE A 208 -30.86 23.35 -13.59
N SER A 209 -31.62 22.90 -14.60
CA SER A 209 -32.41 21.67 -14.54
C SER A 209 -31.53 20.43 -14.28
N ASN A 210 -32.01 19.51 -13.44
CA ASN A 210 -31.36 18.23 -13.06
C ASN A 210 -30.00 18.32 -12.36
N LEU A 211 -29.43 19.52 -12.15
CA LEU A 211 -28.11 19.68 -11.58
C LEU A 211 -28.02 19.23 -10.12
N SER A 212 -29.08 19.43 -9.33
CA SER A 212 -29.15 18.98 -7.93
C SER A 212 -29.10 17.45 -7.81
N GLU A 213 -29.81 16.73 -8.69
CA GLU A 213 -29.76 15.26 -8.75
C GLU A 213 -28.36 14.76 -9.14
N LEU A 214 -27.76 15.38 -10.16
CA LEU A 214 -26.39 15.07 -10.58
C LEU A 214 -25.37 15.36 -9.46
N LYS A 215 -25.54 16.46 -8.73
CA LYS A 215 -24.72 16.81 -7.56
C LYS A 215 -24.76 15.71 -6.52
N SER A 216 -25.95 15.24 -6.14
CA SER A 216 -26.12 14.14 -5.18
C SER A 216 -25.41 12.87 -5.63
N ARG A 217 -25.53 12.50 -6.91
CA ARG A 217 -24.83 11.35 -7.48
C ARG A 217 -23.31 11.51 -7.45
N VAL A 218 -22.80 12.72 -7.67
CA VAL A 218 -21.36 13.02 -7.58
C VAL A 218 -20.89 12.89 -6.14
N ILE A 219 -21.62 13.49 -5.18
CA ILE A 219 -21.31 13.37 -3.75
C ILE A 219 -21.27 11.88 -3.35
N ASP A 220 -22.29 11.11 -3.73
CA ASP A 220 -22.33 9.67 -3.45
C ASP A 220 -21.15 8.91 -4.07
N ALA A 221 -20.77 9.24 -5.31
CA ALA A 221 -19.65 8.60 -6.01
C ALA A 221 -18.29 8.90 -5.37
N VAL A 222 -18.09 10.12 -4.85
CA VAL A 222 -16.81 10.56 -4.30
C VAL A 222 -16.68 10.21 -2.81
N GLU A 223 -17.73 10.40 -2.01
CA GLU A 223 -17.71 10.10 -0.57
C GLU A 223 -17.68 8.60 -0.26
N ASN A 224 -18.33 7.78 -1.08
CA ASN A 224 -18.38 6.32 -0.87
C ASN A 224 -17.32 5.55 -1.67
N LYS A 225 -16.38 6.24 -2.32
CA LYS A 225 -15.32 5.58 -3.08
C LYS A 225 -14.46 4.72 -2.14
N LYS A 226 -14.17 3.49 -2.59
CA LYS A 226 -13.40 2.50 -1.82
C LYS A 226 -11.90 2.57 -2.08
N HIS A 227 -11.51 3.27 -3.13
CA HIS A 227 -10.14 3.35 -3.60
C HIS A 227 -9.64 4.79 -3.52
N LEU A 228 -8.33 4.99 -3.58
CA LEU A 228 -7.76 6.34 -3.53
C LEU A 228 -8.05 7.15 -4.81
N LEU A 229 -8.48 6.51 -5.89
CA LEU A 229 -8.84 7.13 -7.17
C LEU A 229 -10.29 6.82 -7.55
N LEU A 230 -10.83 7.59 -8.48
CA LEU A 230 -12.15 7.33 -9.04
C LEU A 230 -12.07 6.27 -10.15
N THR A 231 -12.99 5.31 -10.10
CA THR A 231 -13.25 4.35 -11.15
C THR A 231 -13.77 5.03 -12.41
N LYS A 232 -13.73 4.32 -13.55
CA LYS A 232 -14.30 4.83 -14.81
C LYS A 232 -15.79 5.18 -14.69
N SER A 233 -16.55 4.36 -13.96
CA SER A 233 -17.98 4.62 -13.70
C SER A 233 -18.20 5.87 -12.85
N GLU A 234 -17.39 6.07 -11.80
CA GLU A 234 -17.49 7.26 -10.94
C GLU A 234 -17.08 8.52 -11.72
N LYS A 235 -15.99 8.46 -12.50
CA LYS A 235 -15.57 9.57 -13.39
C LYS A 235 -16.66 9.97 -14.38
N ASN A 236 -17.41 9.01 -14.93
CA ASN A 236 -18.52 9.34 -15.83
C ASN A 236 -19.64 10.11 -15.12
N ILE A 237 -19.90 9.84 -13.83
CA ILE A 237 -20.90 10.60 -13.05
C ILE A 237 -20.43 12.06 -12.89
N LEU A 238 -19.16 12.28 -12.55
CA LEU A 238 -18.59 13.62 -12.45
C LEU A 238 -18.62 14.35 -13.78
N ARG A 239 -18.30 13.67 -14.88
CA ARG A 239 -18.28 14.25 -16.22
C ARG A 239 -19.66 14.77 -16.63
N LEU A 240 -20.71 14.00 -16.39
CA LEU A 240 -22.09 14.44 -16.64
C LEU A 240 -22.44 15.72 -15.88
N TYR A 241 -22.05 15.80 -14.60
CA TYR A 241 -22.26 17.00 -13.79
C TYR A 241 -21.47 18.21 -14.33
N THR A 242 -20.18 18.05 -14.65
CA THR A 242 -19.35 19.14 -15.16
C THR A 242 -19.76 19.60 -16.54
N ASP A 243 -20.22 18.71 -17.41
CA ASP A 243 -20.68 19.05 -18.76
C ASP A 243 -21.94 19.91 -18.69
N VAL A 244 -22.91 19.53 -17.85
CA VAL A 244 -24.13 20.33 -17.62
C VAL A 244 -23.80 21.69 -17.01
N LEU A 245 -22.92 21.72 -16.00
CA LEU A 245 -22.57 22.96 -15.31
C LEU A 245 -21.79 23.92 -16.22
N SER A 246 -20.78 23.43 -16.93
CA SER A 246 -19.96 24.25 -17.83
C SER A 246 -20.74 24.78 -19.03
N TYR A 247 -21.67 23.99 -19.60
CA TYR A 247 -22.52 24.44 -20.70
C TYR A 247 -23.47 25.58 -20.29
N ASN A 248 -23.96 25.56 -19.04
CA ASN A 248 -24.95 26.53 -18.56
C ASN A 248 -24.33 27.69 -17.76
N ILE A 249 -23.00 27.82 -17.70
CA ILE A 249 -22.33 28.86 -16.91
C ILE A 249 -22.78 30.28 -17.29
N GLY A 250 -23.06 30.52 -18.57
CA GLY A 250 -23.54 31.82 -19.07
C GLY A 250 -24.97 32.16 -18.64
N LEU A 251 -25.71 31.21 -18.07
CA LEU A 251 -27.06 31.43 -17.50
C LEU A 251 -27.01 31.75 -16.00
N CYS A 252 -25.87 31.58 -15.35
CA CYS A 252 -25.70 31.84 -13.93
C CYS A 252 -25.56 33.35 -13.66
N LYS A 253 -26.14 33.81 -12.55
CA LYS A 253 -25.92 35.16 -12.05
C LYS A 253 -24.51 35.31 -11.51
N GLU A 254 -24.00 36.54 -11.45
CA GLU A 254 -22.66 36.85 -10.94
C GLU A 254 -22.44 36.32 -9.50
N GLU A 255 -23.44 36.48 -8.64
CA GLU A 255 -23.45 35.96 -7.26
C GLU A 255 -23.30 34.42 -7.17
N GLN A 256 -23.58 33.68 -8.25
CA GLN A 256 -23.46 32.22 -8.32
C GLN A 256 -22.11 31.77 -8.90
N LEU A 257 -21.35 32.66 -9.55
CA LEU A 257 -20.13 32.28 -10.28
C LEU A 257 -19.04 31.75 -9.35
N LEU A 258 -18.95 32.26 -8.12
CA LEU A 258 -18.08 31.73 -7.07
C LEU A 258 -18.30 30.21 -6.88
N ASP A 259 -19.55 29.82 -6.68
CA ASP A 259 -19.95 28.44 -6.42
C ASP A 259 -19.79 27.55 -7.66
N VAL A 260 -20.08 28.09 -8.85
CA VAL A 260 -19.89 27.38 -10.13
C VAL A 260 -18.41 27.04 -10.33
N TYR A 261 -17.52 28.02 -10.19
CA TYR A 261 -16.09 27.81 -10.39
C TYR A 261 -15.46 26.95 -9.29
N HIS A 262 -15.92 27.07 -8.05
CA HIS A 262 -15.57 26.16 -6.96
C HIS A 262 -15.90 24.71 -7.35
N ASN A 263 -17.15 24.43 -7.71
CA ASN A 263 -17.62 23.09 -8.10
C ASN A 263 -16.84 22.54 -9.30
N LEU A 264 -16.65 23.34 -10.36
CA LEU A 264 -15.91 22.95 -11.56
C LEU A 264 -14.44 22.63 -11.23
N SER A 265 -13.77 23.46 -10.41
CA SER A 265 -12.35 23.27 -10.08
C SER A 265 -12.09 21.94 -9.37
N ILE A 266 -12.93 21.57 -8.40
CA ILE A 266 -12.82 20.32 -7.65
C ILE A 266 -13.15 19.13 -8.54
N CYS A 267 -14.25 19.21 -9.31
CA CYS A 267 -14.67 18.11 -10.18
C CYS A 267 -13.65 17.85 -11.31
N TYR A 268 -13.11 18.88 -11.95
CA TYR A 268 -12.06 18.71 -12.97
C TYR A 268 -10.76 18.15 -12.40
N ALA A 269 -10.40 18.51 -11.16
CA ALA A 269 -9.26 17.90 -10.49
C ALA A 269 -9.44 16.39 -10.31
N TRP A 270 -10.63 15.96 -9.85
CA TRP A 270 -10.99 14.53 -9.73
C TRP A 270 -11.12 13.80 -11.07
N LEU A 271 -11.51 14.50 -12.13
CA LEU A 271 -11.51 13.99 -13.51
C LEU A 271 -10.11 13.91 -14.10
N GLU A 272 -9.08 14.40 -13.40
CA GLU A 272 -7.68 14.43 -13.82
C GLU A 272 -7.48 15.31 -15.08
N GLU A 273 -8.19 16.44 -15.13
CA GLU A 273 -8.14 17.42 -16.23
C GLU A 273 -7.36 18.68 -15.79
N PRO A 274 -6.02 18.68 -15.85
CA PRO A 274 -5.20 19.69 -15.17
C PRO A 274 -5.46 21.12 -15.64
N GLU A 275 -5.60 21.35 -16.95
CA GLU A 275 -5.82 22.68 -17.49
C GLU A 275 -7.18 23.25 -17.08
N LYS A 276 -8.26 22.46 -17.20
CA LYS A 276 -9.60 22.91 -16.82
C LYS A 276 -9.72 23.13 -15.31
N ALA A 277 -9.09 22.26 -14.51
CA ALA A 277 -9.06 22.41 -13.06
C ALA A 277 -8.37 23.71 -12.65
N ARG A 278 -7.21 24.00 -13.26
CA ARG A 278 -6.45 25.25 -13.05
C ARG A 278 -7.24 26.47 -13.48
N GLU A 279 -7.81 26.48 -14.68
CA GLU A 279 -8.61 27.60 -15.19
C GLU A 279 -9.82 27.89 -14.28
N ALA A 280 -10.58 26.87 -13.90
CA ALA A 280 -11.70 27.04 -12.99
C ALA A 280 -11.26 27.55 -11.61
N TYR A 281 -10.11 27.08 -11.09
CA TYR A 281 -9.56 27.55 -9.82
C TYR A 281 -9.09 29.01 -9.87
N GLU A 282 -8.48 29.43 -10.98
CA GLU A 282 -8.09 30.83 -11.20
C GLU A 282 -9.32 31.74 -11.27
N GLN A 283 -10.41 31.30 -11.91
CA GLN A 283 -11.67 32.06 -11.92
C GLN A 283 -12.33 32.09 -10.54
N TYR A 284 -12.35 30.97 -9.82
CA TYR A 284 -12.86 30.90 -8.45
C TYR A 284 -12.20 31.94 -7.56
N GLY A 285 -10.86 32.06 -7.63
CA GLY A 285 -10.09 33.03 -6.85
C GLY A 285 -10.44 34.50 -7.08
N LYS A 286 -11.04 34.87 -8.23
CA LYS A 286 -11.46 36.26 -8.51
C LYS A 286 -12.66 36.72 -7.69
N TYR A 287 -13.47 35.77 -7.23
CA TYR A 287 -14.70 36.04 -6.48
C TYR A 287 -14.53 35.78 -4.97
N VAL A 288 -13.36 35.28 -4.54
CA VAL A 288 -13.11 34.93 -3.14
C VAL A 288 -12.86 36.18 -2.31
N GLU A 289 -13.79 36.49 -1.41
CA GLU A 289 -13.68 37.61 -0.47
C GLU A 289 -13.83 37.14 0.99
N GLY A 290 -13.04 37.73 1.89
CA GLY A 290 -13.05 37.43 3.33
C GLY A 290 -12.12 36.28 3.75
N GLU A 291 -11.73 36.29 5.03
CA GLU A 291 -10.70 35.36 5.57
C GLU A 291 -11.09 33.88 5.46
N LEU A 292 -12.37 33.55 5.68
CA LEU A 292 -12.85 32.17 5.63
C LEU A 292 -12.82 31.59 4.21
N ALA A 293 -13.35 32.33 3.24
CA ALA A 293 -13.36 31.92 1.84
C ALA A 293 -11.93 31.81 1.30
N LEU A 294 -11.04 32.73 1.69
CA LEU A 294 -9.62 32.66 1.33
C LEU A 294 -8.92 31.43 1.92
N SER A 295 -9.23 31.08 3.17
CA SER A 295 -8.71 29.85 3.80
C SER A 295 -9.18 28.60 3.06
N GLN A 296 -10.46 28.55 2.64
CA GLN A 296 -11.02 27.43 1.85
C GLN A 296 -10.42 27.34 0.44
N TYR A 297 -10.34 28.47 -0.25
CA TYR A 297 -9.66 28.60 -1.54
C TYR A 297 -8.24 28.07 -1.46
N ASN A 298 -7.48 28.56 -0.48
CA ASN A 298 -6.11 28.12 -0.27
C ASN A 298 -6.07 26.62 0.01
N ALA A 299 -6.96 26.07 0.85
CA ALA A 299 -7.03 24.65 1.20
C ALA A 299 -7.10 23.72 -0.03
N LEU A 300 -7.84 24.11 -1.07
CA LEU A 300 -7.98 23.31 -2.29
C LEU A 300 -6.72 23.30 -3.18
N ARG A 301 -5.85 24.31 -3.07
CA ARG A 301 -4.72 24.54 -4.00
C ARG A 301 -3.88 23.29 -4.33
N PRO A 302 -3.34 22.51 -3.36
CA PRO A 302 -2.48 21.38 -3.66
C PRO A 302 -3.23 20.26 -4.37
N PHE A 303 -4.50 20.06 -4.04
CA PHE A 303 -5.32 19.10 -4.74
C PHE A 303 -5.61 19.61 -6.16
N VAL A 304 -6.28 20.76 -6.29
CA VAL A 304 -6.76 21.23 -7.60
C VAL A 304 -5.64 21.50 -8.60
N LEU A 305 -4.50 22.04 -8.17
CA LEU A 305 -3.41 22.40 -9.07
C LEU A 305 -2.38 21.27 -9.28
N ASN A 306 -2.14 20.40 -8.29
CA ASN A 306 -1.05 19.44 -8.37
C ASN A 306 -1.51 17.98 -8.51
N TYR A 307 -2.66 17.60 -7.95
CA TYR A 307 -3.19 16.24 -8.11
C TYR A 307 -3.42 15.85 -9.58
N PRO A 308 -4.17 16.61 -10.41
CA PRO A 308 -4.46 16.18 -11.78
C PRO A 308 -3.19 16.10 -12.64
N VAL A 309 -2.25 17.03 -12.44
CA VAL A 309 -0.94 17.01 -13.12
C VAL A 309 -0.16 15.74 -12.77
N ALA A 310 -0.12 15.39 -11.49
CA ALA A 310 0.56 14.18 -11.02
C ALA A 310 -0.16 12.90 -11.48
N ALA A 311 -1.49 12.86 -11.47
CA ALA A 311 -2.28 11.72 -11.89
C ALA A 311 -2.03 11.38 -13.38
N VAL A 312 -1.98 12.40 -14.25
CA VAL A 312 -1.64 12.22 -15.66
C VAL A 312 -0.20 11.70 -15.83
N LYS A 313 0.76 12.30 -15.11
CA LYS A 313 2.18 11.92 -15.19
C LYS A 313 2.46 10.50 -14.69
N TYR A 314 1.77 10.06 -13.64
CA TYR A 314 1.97 8.77 -12.98
C TYR A 314 0.79 7.81 -13.20
N ALA A 315 0.10 7.91 -14.34
CA ALA A 315 -1.08 7.10 -14.64
C ALA A 315 -0.85 5.58 -14.47
N PRO A 316 0.30 4.98 -14.84
CA PRO A 316 0.55 3.57 -14.60
C PRO A 316 0.56 3.19 -13.11
N LEU A 317 1.25 3.98 -12.27
CA LEU A 317 1.27 3.79 -10.81
C LEU A 317 -0.14 3.95 -10.22
N PHE A 318 -0.87 4.97 -10.66
CA PHE A 318 -2.24 5.24 -10.21
C PHE A 318 -3.16 4.06 -10.51
N ASN A 319 -3.04 3.44 -11.69
CA ASN A 319 -3.79 2.24 -12.03
C ASN A 319 -3.51 1.08 -11.06
N VAL A 320 -2.28 0.91 -10.58
CA VAL A 320 -1.93 -0.10 -9.57
C VAL A 320 -2.58 0.23 -8.24
N ILE A 321 -2.42 1.46 -7.76
CA ILE A 321 -2.93 1.93 -6.45
C ILE A 321 -4.46 1.83 -6.38
N ASN A 322 -5.15 1.89 -7.52
CA ASN A 322 -6.62 1.77 -7.56
C ASN A 322 -7.15 0.36 -7.25
N ARG A 323 -6.30 -0.65 -7.07
CA ARG A 323 -6.75 -1.99 -6.66
C ARG A 323 -6.96 -2.04 -5.15
N ASN A 324 -7.60 -3.09 -4.67
CA ASN A 324 -7.66 -3.36 -3.23
C ASN A 324 -6.29 -3.87 -2.75
N MET A 325 -5.37 -2.95 -2.43
CA MET A 325 -3.99 -3.24 -2.03
C MET A 325 -3.91 -4.21 -0.85
N SER A 326 -4.73 -4.00 0.18
CA SER A 326 -4.75 -4.88 1.35
C SER A 326 -5.15 -6.31 0.99
N ARG A 327 -6.18 -6.50 0.15
CA ARG A 327 -6.54 -7.85 -0.33
C ARG A 327 -5.40 -8.47 -1.14
N PHE A 328 -4.80 -7.67 -2.00
CA PHE A 328 -3.76 -8.13 -2.92
C PHE A 328 -2.50 -8.59 -2.18
N VAL A 329 -1.97 -7.77 -1.26
CA VAL A 329 -0.79 -8.13 -0.46
C VAL A 329 -1.07 -9.32 0.45
N ASP A 330 -2.25 -9.39 1.08
CA ASP A 330 -2.64 -10.55 1.89
C ASP A 330 -2.67 -11.82 1.05
N TYR A 331 -3.36 -11.80 -0.09
CA TYR A 331 -3.51 -13.01 -0.90
C TYR A 331 -2.16 -13.47 -1.46
N TYR A 332 -1.29 -12.55 -1.88
CA TYR A 332 0.08 -12.89 -2.28
C TYR A 332 0.85 -13.56 -1.13
N THR A 333 0.89 -12.90 0.04
CA THR A 333 1.64 -13.39 1.22
C THR A 333 1.19 -14.77 1.65
N TYR A 334 -0.12 -15.02 1.67
CA TYR A 334 -0.64 -16.34 2.02
C TYR A 334 -0.37 -17.37 0.91
N ASN A 335 -0.50 -17.01 -0.37
CA ASN A 335 -0.19 -17.91 -1.47
C ASN A 335 1.27 -18.32 -1.46
N ASP A 336 2.19 -17.38 -1.26
CA ASP A 336 3.63 -17.66 -1.20
C ASP A 336 3.95 -18.63 -0.06
N LEU A 337 3.52 -18.32 1.18
CA LEU A 337 3.73 -19.20 2.33
C LEU A 337 3.15 -20.60 2.12
N ILE A 338 1.93 -20.69 1.57
CA ILE A 338 1.27 -21.97 1.31
C ILE A 338 2.02 -22.77 0.23
N CYS A 339 2.50 -22.10 -0.82
CA CYS A 339 3.35 -22.73 -1.83
C CYS A 339 4.64 -23.27 -1.22
N GLN A 340 5.29 -22.51 -0.33
CA GLN A 340 6.47 -22.97 0.41
C GLN A 340 6.16 -24.21 1.28
N ILE A 341 5.06 -24.17 2.06
CA ILE A 341 4.63 -25.29 2.93
C ILE A 341 4.36 -26.57 2.13
N PHE A 342 3.72 -26.45 0.97
CA PHE A 342 3.44 -27.58 0.09
C PHE A 342 4.56 -27.91 -0.91
N ARG A 343 5.68 -27.18 -0.87
CA ARG A 343 6.83 -27.34 -1.76
C ARG A 343 6.45 -27.23 -3.25
N LEU A 344 5.61 -26.26 -3.58
CA LEU A 344 5.35 -25.87 -4.96
C LEU A 344 6.46 -24.94 -5.43
N ASN A 345 7.01 -25.20 -6.62
CA ASN A 345 7.96 -24.31 -7.29
C ASN A 345 7.25 -23.31 -8.22
N TYR A 346 5.93 -23.43 -8.35
CA TYR A 346 5.11 -22.50 -9.13
C TYR A 346 4.31 -21.63 -8.14
N PRO A 347 4.20 -20.30 -8.36
CA PRO A 347 3.46 -19.36 -7.50
C PRO A 347 1.95 -19.57 -7.65
N PHE A 348 1.46 -20.71 -7.19
CA PHE A 348 0.05 -21.07 -7.33
C PHE A 348 -0.85 -20.15 -6.50
N GLN A 349 -1.90 -19.64 -7.13
CA GLN A 349 -2.87 -18.75 -6.50
C GLN A 349 -3.99 -19.56 -5.82
N PHE A 350 -3.75 -20.01 -4.59
CA PHE A 350 -4.77 -20.63 -3.74
C PHE A 350 -5.90 -19.64 -3.43
N PHE A 351 -5.54 -18.43 -3.00
CA PHE A 351 -6.39 -17.26 -3.02
C PHE A 351 -6.25 -16.58 -4.38
N PRO A 352 -7.28 -16.63 -5.24
CA PRO A 352 -7.20 -16.01 -6.55
C PRO A 352 -7.10 -14.48 -6.41
N LEU A 353 -6.18 -13.88 -7.15
CA LEU A 353 -6.01 -12.42 -7.15
C LEU A 353 -7.19 -11.71 -7.85
N ASN A 354 -7.86 -12.41 -8.78
CA ASN A 354 -9.05 -11.96 -9.50
C ASN A 354 -10.31 -12.72 -9.07
N ASP A 355 -11.45 -12.06 -9.21
CA ASP A 355 -12.73 -12.65 -8.84
C ASP A 355 -13.13 -13.71 -9.89
N CYS A 356 -13.60 -14.86 -9.42
CA CYS A 356 -14.16 -15.88 -10.28
C CYS A 356 -15.47 -15.39 -10.92
N LYS A 357 -15.66 -15.70 -12.20
CA LYS A 357 -16.86 -15.31 -12.95
C LYS A 357 -18.06 -16.12 -12.48
N GLY A 358 -19.26 -15.53 -12.51
CA GLY A 358 -20.53 -16.25 -12.34
C GLY A 358 -20.99 -16.55 -10.91
N LYS A 359 -20.46 -15.85 -9.89
CA LYS A 359 -20.86 -15.97 -8.47
C LYS A 359 -20.73 -17.39 -7.90
N PRO A 360 -19.53 -17.99 -7.86
CA PRO A 360 -19.34 -19.29 -7.21
C PRO A 360 -19.81 -19.31 -5.75
N LYS A 361 -20.28 -20.47 -5.30
CA LYS A 361 -20.51 -20.81 -3.89
C LYS A 361 -19.29 -21.49 -3.27
N SER A 362 -18.61 -22.35 -4.03
CA SER A 362 -17.42 -23.06 -3.57
C SER A 362 -16.53 -23.52 -4.72
N ILE A 363 -15.25 -23.66 -4.44
CA ILE A 363 -14.26 -24.29 -5.33
C ILE A 363 -13.57 -25.38 -4.54
N GLU A 364 -13.61 -26.61 -5.04
CA GLU A 364 -12.80 -27.72 -4.54
C GLU A 364 -11.70 -27.99 -5.55
N GLY A 365 -10.46 -27.98 -5.09
CA GLY A 365 -9.31 -28.13 -5.96
C GLY A 365 -8.33 -29.20 -5.52
N LYS A 366 -7.59 -29.71 -6.50
CA LYS A 366 -6.61 -30.76 -6.35
C LYS A 366 -5.37 -30.41 -7.17
N ILE A 367 -4.20 -30.56 -6.56
CA ILE A 367 -2.90 -30.38 -7.22
C ILE A 367 -2.16 -31.72 -7.14
N THR A 368 -1.82 -32.28 -8.29
CA THR A 368 -1.05 -33.53 -8.38
C THR A 368 0.34 -33.22 -8.92
N THR A 369 1.34 -33.85 -8.32
CA THR A 369 2.75 -33.80 -8.76
C THR A 369 3.26 -35.22 -8.96
N SER A 370 4.23 -35.43 -9.85
CA SER A 370 4.75 -36.75 -10.23
C SER A 370 5.16 -37.68 -9.06
N ASN A 371 5.56 -37.14 -7.90
CA ASN A 371 6.13 -37.92 -6.79
C ASN A 371 5.46 -37.71 -5.41
N ASN A 372 4.34 -36.98 -5.31
CA ASN A 372 3.65 -36.75 -4.01
C ASN A 372 2.18 -37.10 -4.07
N MET A 373 1.61 -37.41 -2.89
CA MET A 373 0.15 -37.43 -2.77
C MET A 373 -0.43 -36.05 -3.07
N PRO A 374 -1.64 -35.99 -3.65
CA PRO A 374 -2.25 -34.74 -4.06
C PRO A 374 -2.43 -33.76 -2.90
N ILE A 375 -2.20 -32.48 -3.18
CA ILE A 375 -2.66 -31.39 -2.31
C ILE A 375 -4.14 -31.17 -2.63
N THR A 376 -4.98 -31.11 -1.62
CA THR A 376 -6.39 -30.76 -1.77
C THR A 376 -6.66 -29.42 -1.10
N TYR A 377 -7.52 -28.60 -1.70
CA TYR A 377 -7.93 -27.34 -1.13
C TYR A 377 -9.40 -27.03 -1.41
N LYS A 378 -9.98 -26.16 -0.57
CA LYS A 378 -11.36 -25.73 -0.71
C LYS A 378 -11.45 -24.22 -0.43
N LEU A 379 -12.15 -23.52 -1.30
CA LEU A 379 -12.60 -22.13 -1.13
C LEU A 379 -14.12 -22.13 -0.98
N GLU A 380 -14.64 -21.33 -0.05
CA GLU A 380 -16.07 -21.05 0.05
C GLU A 380 -16.30 -19.56 -0.13
N TYR A 381 -17.44 -19.21 -0.74
CA TYR A 381 -17.82 -17.84 -1.01
C TYR A 381 -19.07 -17.46 -0.20
N ASP A 382 -19.20 -16.17 0.09
CA ASP A 382 -20.42 -15.62 0.67
C ASP A 382 -21.43 -15.17 -0.40
N VAL A 383 -22.60 -14.70 0.04
CA VAL A 383 -23.68 -14.26 -0.85
C VAL A 383 -23.34 -12.99 -1.65
N GLN A 384 -22.26 -12.29 -1.27
CA GLN A 384 -21.71 -11.14 -1.98
C GLN A 384 -20.58 -11.53 -2.95
N ASN A 385 -20.38 -12.82 -3.21
CA ASN A 385 -19.31 -13.35 -4.06
C ASN A 385 -17.89 -13.05 -3.55
N ARG A 386 -17.71 -12.97 -2.23
CA ARG A 386 -16.39 -12.79 -1.60
C ARG A 386 -15.92 -14.10 -0.98
N ILE A 387 -14.61 -14.33 -0.94
CA ILE A 387 -14.05 -15.53 -0.29
C ILE A 387 -14.35 -15.46 1.21
N LYS A 388 -15.11 -16.43 1.70
CA LYS A 388 -15.53 -16.62 3.08
C LYS A 388 -14.55 -17.48 3.87
N SER A 389 -14.06 -18.55 3.25
CA SER A 389 -13.14 -19.48 3.90
C SER A 389 -12.20 -20.14 2.90
N PHE A 390 -11.02 -20.54 3.38
CA PHE A 390 -10.05 -21.35 2.67
C PHE A 390 -9.51 -22.43 3.59
N SER A 391 -9.27 -23.62 3.04
CA SER A 391 -8.53 -24.68 3.71
C SER A 391 -7.75 -25.50 2.69
N ALA A 392 -6.62 -26.05 3.10
CA ALA A 392 -5.82 -26.95 2.28
C ALA A 392 -5.12 -28.03 3.12
N SER A 393 -4.85 -29.18 2.50
CA SER A 393 -4.09 -30.24 3.14
C SER A 393 -3.36 -31.12 2.15
N GLN A 394 -2.31 -31.78 2.64
CA GLN A 394 -1.58 -32.80 1.92
C GLN A 394 -1.20 -33.90 2.91
N VAL A 395 -1.23 -35.16 2.48
CA VAL A 395 -0.59 -36.25 3.22
C VAL A 395 0.79 -36.44 2.63
N VAL A 396 1.84 -36.41 3.44
CA VAL A 396 3.22 -36.61 3.02
C VAL A 396 3.75 -37.90 3.64
N ILE A 397 4.68 -38.54 2.95
CA ILE A 397 5.44 -39.66 3.47
C ILE A 397 6.83 -39.10 3.76
N ASP A 398 7.30 -39.17 5.00
CA ASP A 398 8.63 -38.70 5.36
C ASP A 398 9.74 -39.68 4.95
N ASP A 399 10.99 -39.26 5.15
CA ASP A 399 12.17 -40.04 4.76
C ASP A 399 12.34 -41.36 5.57
N GLU A 400 11.51 -41.56 6.59
CA GLU A 400 11.37 -42.77 7.42
C GLU A 400 10.15 -43.64 7.02
N GLY A 401 9.38 -43.21 6.01
CA GLY A 401 8.20 -43.92 5.51
C GLY A 401 6.92 -43.66 6.31
N LYS A 402 6.94 -42.74 7.28
CA LYS A 402 5.79 -42.39 8.11
C LYS A 402 4.89 -41.40 7.37
N LYS A 403 3.58 -41.67 7.41
CA LYS A 403 2.58 -40.74 6.88
C LYS A 403 2.33 -39.61 7.87
N GLU A 404 2.43 -38.39 7.39
CA GLU A 404 2.11 -37.18 8.13
C GLU A 404 1.10 -36.36 7.35
N LYS A 405 0.09 -35.80 8.03
CA LYS A 405 -0.90 -34.92 7.40
C LYS A 405 -0.53 -33.47 7.69
N ILE A 406 -0.16 -32.75 6.64
CA ILE A 406 0.02 -31.30 6.66
C ILE A 406 -1.33 -30.67 6.40
N LYS A 407 -1.77 -29.79 7.29
CA LYS A 407 -3.06 -29.08 7.17
C LYS A 407 -2.84 -27.59 7.42
N ILE A 408 -3.29 -26.78 6.47
CA ILE A 408 -3.45 -25.34 6.67
C ILE A 408 -4.69 -25.12 7.54
N ASN A 409 -4.54 -24.38 8.62
CA ASN A 409 -5.66 -23.94 9.46
C ASN A 409 -6.70 -23.23 8.59
N THR A 410 -7.98 -23.39 8.90
CA THR A 410 -9.02 -22.73 8.12
C THR A 410 -8.82 -21.22 8.21
N LEU A 411 -8.61 -20.62 7.05
CA LEU A 411 -8.39 -19.18 6.89
C LEU A 411 -9.72 -18.52 6.53
N GLN A 412 -9.98 -17.37 7.13
CA GLN A 412 -11.23 -16.64 6.96
C GLN A 412 -10.92 -15.17 6.69
N PRO A 413 -10.98 -14.74 5.41
CA PRO A 413 -10.98 -13.33 5.08
C PRO A 413 -12.10 -12.60 5.84
N LYS A 414 -11.78 -11.43 6.39
CA LYS A 414 -12.73 -10.57 7.09
C LYS A 414 -12.99 -9.34 6.25
N TYR A 415 -14.25 -8.92 6.26
CA TYR A 415 -14.71 -7.75 5.54
C TYR A 415 -15.47 -6.81 6.47
N ASN A 416 -15.33 -5.51 6.23
CA ASN A 416 -16.13 -4.50 6.90
C ASN A 416 -17.61 -4.71 6.51
N LYS A 417 -18.49 -4.81 7.51
CA LYS A 417 -19.91 -5.08 7.28
C LYS A 417 -20.63 -3.96 6.52
N LYS A 418 -20.18 -2.71 6.67
CA LYS A 418 -20.77 -1.53 6.04
C LYS A 418 -20.16 -1.26 4.66
N THR A 419 -18.84 -1.21 4.57
CA THR A 419 -18.13 -0.83 3.33
C THR A 419 -17.87 -2.01 2.40
N GLY A 420 -17.88 -3.23 2.94
CA GLY A 420 -17.52 -4.46 2.22
C GLY A 420 -16.02 -4.61 1.96
N GLU A 421 -15.19 -3.68 2.47
CA GLU A 421 -13.74 -3.68 2.29
C GLU A 421 -13.07 -4.84 3.00
N HIS A 422 -12.03 -5.39 2.38
CA HIS A 422 -11.17 -6.43 2.97
C HIS A 422 -10.37 -5.85 4.14
N MET A 423 -10.46 -6.51 5.29
CA MET A 423 -9.81 -6.05 6.52
C MET A 423 -8.56 -6.84 6.88
N GLY A 424 -8.47 -8.09 6.40
CA GLY A 424 -7.42 -9.03 6.76
C GLY A 424 -7.90 -10.48 6.64
N ILE A 425 -7.03 -11.43 6.97
CA ILE A 425 -7.36 -12.85 7.07
C ILE A 425 -7.12 -13.31 8.51
N THR A 426 -8.07 -14.07 9.06
CA THR A 426 -7.94 -14.66 10.40
C THR A 426 -7.94 -16.17 10.34
N THR A 427 -7.27 -16.82 11.29
CA THR A 427 -7.47 -18.25 11.57
C THR A 427 -8.63 -18.43 12.56
N PHE A 428 -9.23 -19.63 12.62
CA PHE A 428 -10.31 -19.96 13.58
C PHE A 428 -9.89 -19.78 15.06
N ASP A 429 -8.58 -19.79 15.35
CA ASP A 429 -7.99 -19.60 16.68
C ASP A 429 -7.92 -18.12 17.12
N GLY A 430 -8.43 -17.18 16.31
CA GLY A 430 -8.74 -15.82 16.73
C GLY A 430 -7.64 -14.77 16.53
N THR A 431 -6.50 -15.09 15.94
CA THR A 431 -5.46 -14.07 15.71
C THR A 431 -5.78 -13.26 14.45
N LEU A 432 -6.14 -11.99 14.65
CA LEU A 432 -6.25 -11.00 13.60
C LEU A 432 -4.86 -10.41 13.36
N LEU A 433 -4.15 -10.92 12.38
CA LEU A 433 -2.81 -10.44 12.02
C LEU A 433 -2.91 -9.31 11.00
N ARG A 434 -3.40 -8.17 11.46
CA ARG A 434 -3.02 -6.92 10.82
C ARG A 434 -2.62 -5.98 11.94
N ILE A 435 -1.33 -5.64 11.98
CA ILE A 435 -0.90 -4.43 12.66
C ILE A 435 -1.50 -3.29 11.83
N ILE A 436 -2.78 -3.00 12.05
CA ILE A 436 -3.29 -1.66 11.82
C ILE A 436 -2.40 -0.86 12.73
N MET A 437 -1.44 -0.07 12.23
CA MET A 437 -0.74 0.88 13.07
C MET A 437 -1.76 1.96 13.41
N PRO A 438 -2.38 2.00 14.62
CA PRO A 438 -3.33 3.03 14.91
C PRO A 438 -2.70 4.03 15.90
N VAL A 439 -3.30 5.20 15.95
CA VAL A 439 -3.11 6.20 17.01
C VAL A 439 -1.87 7.07 16.88
N TYR A 440 -2.15 8.37 16.84
CA TYR A 440 -1.17 9.45 16.84
C TYR A 440 -0.60 9.62 18.24
N ASP A 441 0.61 9.14 18.49
CA ASP A 441 1.26 9.31 19.81
C ASP A 441 1.97 10.67 19.98
N LYS A 442 2.13 11.43 18.89
CA LYS A 442 2.88 12.70 18.84
C LYS A 442 2.21 13.71 17.91
N ILE A 443 2.36 15.01 18.20
CA ILE A 443 1.82 16.11 17.37
C ILE A 443 2.38 16.14 15.94
N ASN A 444 3.54 15.50 15.71
CA ASN A 444 4.18 15.40 14.39
C ASN A 444 3.90 14.08 13.66
N SER A 445 3.14 13.15 14.26
CA SER A 445 2.85 11.87 13.62
C SER A 445 1.79 12.04 12.53
N ILE A 446 1.90 11.24 11.47
CA ILE A 446 1.02 11.29 10.31
C ILE A 446 0.67 9.87 9.94
N SER A 447 -0.63 9.57 9.86
CA SER A 447 -1.10 8.29 9.36
C SER A 447 -0.95 8.25 7.84
N ASP A 448 -0.24 7.23 7.36
CA ASP A 448 -0.21 6.86 5.94
C ASP A 448 -1.02 5.58 5.77
N LYS A 449 -2.24 5.72 5.21
CA LYS A 449 -3.17 4.58 5.05
C LYS A 449 -2.58 3.52 4.12
N MET A 450 -1.86 3.92 3.07
CA MET A 450 -1.27 3.01 2.09
C MET A 450 -0.15 2.17 2.67
N ALA A 451 0.62 2.70 3.64
CA ALA A 451 1.66 1.92 4.30
C ALA A 451 1.07 0.66 4.98
N ALA A 452 -0.08 0.78 5.64
CA ALA A 452 -0.74 -0.36 6.25
C ALA A 452 -1.44 -1.28 5.23
N GLU A 453 -1.81 -0.78 4.06
CA GLU A 453 -2.45 -1.56 2.98
C GLU A 453 -1.47 -2.31 2.09
N THR A 454 -0.19 -1.99 2.18
CA THR A 454 0.88 -2.58 1.37
C THR A 454 1.77 -3.52 2.18
N PHE A 455 1.42 -3.78 3.44
CA PHE A 455 2.16 -4.66 4.33
C PHE A 455 1.27 -5.79 4.83
N CYS A 456 1.80 -7.02 4.84
CA CYS A 456 1.17 -8.17 5.45
C CYS A 456 2.19 -8.92 6.31
N LYS A 457 1.74 -9.37 7.48
CA LYS A 457 2.47 -10.34 8.28
C LYS A 457 1.52 -11.45 8.65
N THR A 458 1.94 -12.69 8.45
CA THR A 458 1.17 -13.88 8.79
C THR A 458 1.99 -14.85 9.61
N GLU A 459 1.33 -15.58 10.51
CA GLU A 459 1.96 -16.49 11.46
C GLU A 459 1.07 -17.72 11.68
N ASN A 460 1.68 -18.87 11.95
CA ASN A 460 1.03 -20.10 12.41
C ASN A 460 -0.09 -20.62 11.48
N LEU A 461 0.19 -20.67 10.17
CA LEU A 461 -0.75 -21.20 9.17
C LEU A 461 -0.98 -22.71 9.29
N VAL A 462 -0.02 -23.46 9.84
CA VAL A 462 -0.11 -24.93 9.94
C VAL A 462 -0.74 -25.34 11.28
N GLY A 463 -1.71 -26.26 11.22
CA GLY A 463 -2.36 -26.83 12.40
C GLY A 463 -1.73 -28.14 12.89
N GLY A 464 -2.12 -28.60 14.09
CA GLY A 464 -1.76 -29.92 14.62
C GLY A 464 -0.35 -30.03 15.21
N PHE A 465 0.21 -31.24 15.22
CA PHE A 465 1.48 -31.57 15.89
C PHE A 465 2.71 -30.83 15.30
N ILE A 466 2.60 -30.32 14.07
CA ILE A 466 3.63 -29.50 13.40
C ILE A 466 3.69 -28.09 14.01
N LYS A 467 2.54 -27.54 14.46
CA LYS A 467 2.46 -26.23 15.17
C LYS A 467 3.27 -26.23 16.47
N MET A 468 3.48 -27.39 17.09
CA MET A 468 4.24 -27.52 18.34
C MET A 468 5.76 -27.53 18.14
N LYS A 469 6.27 -27.51 16.90
CA LYS A 469 7.70 -27.72 16.61
C LYS A 469 8.40 -26.55 15.92
N THR A 470 7.67 -25.68 15.24
CA THR A 470 8.23 -24.57 14.43
C THR A 470 7.14 -23.54 14.16
N GLU A 471 7.42 -22.27 14.41
CA GLU A 471 6.56 -21.15 14.01
C GLU A 471 6.71 -20.91 12.50
N THR A 472 5.61 -21.05 11.74
CA THR A 472 5.59 -20.59 10.35
C THR A 472 5.27 -19.12 10.32
N THR A 473 6.12 -18.28 9.74
CA THR A 473 5.86 -16.84 9.64
C THR A 473 6.19 -16.36 8.24
N GLU A 474 5.49 -15.33 7.77
CA GLU A 474 5.88 -14.59 6.59
C GLU A 474 5.53 -13.12 6.77
N GLU A 475 6.45 -12.26 6.37
CA GLU A 475 6.32 -10.82 6.39
C GLU A 475 6.63 -10.31 4.98
N VAL A 476 5.70 -9.56 4.39
CA VAL A 476 5.79 -9.05 3.03
C VAL A 476 5.42 -7.58 2.99
N GLN A 477 6.29 -6.79 2.37
CA GLN A 477 6.04 -5.42 1.97
C GLN A 477 5.90 -5.38 0.44
N LEU A 478 4.73 -4.96 -0.03
CA LEU A 478 4.50 -4.59 -1.41
C LEU A 478 5.06 -3.18 -1.65
N SER A 479 5.78 -3.01 -2.75
CA SER A 479 6.16 -1.71 -3.30
C SER A 479 5.77 -1.60 -4.76
N MET A 480 5.58 -0.38 -5.24
CA MET A 480 5.13 -0.10 -6.60
C MET A 480 6.10 0.86 -7.26
N ASN A 481 6.51 0.52 -8.48
CA ASN A 481 7.28 1.39 -9.33
C ASN A 481 6.40 2.45 -9.98
N THR A 482 7.00 3.58 -10.37
CA THR A 482 6.29 4.64 -11.09
C THR A 482 5.78 4.22 -12.46
N ASP A 483 6.30 3.13 -13.03
CA ASP A 483 5.88 2.51 -14.29
C ASP A 483 4.71 1.52 -14.13
N GLY A 484 4.24 1.28 -12.91
CA GLY A 484 3.14 0.36 -12.61
C GLY A 484 3.55 -1.09 -12.36
N THR A 485 4.84 -1.42 -12.35
CA THR A 485 5.31 -2.74 -11.90
C THR A 485 5.24 -2.86 -10.37
N ILE A 486 5.02 -4.09 -9.88
CA ILE A 486 4.86 -4.39 -8.45
C ILE A 486 6.06 -5.21 -7.99
N ASN A 487 6.61 -4.85 -6.83
CA ASN A 487 7.63 -5.65 -6.16
C ASN A 487 7.14 -6.08 -4.78
N PHE A 488 7.56 -7.26 -4.36
CA PHE A 488 7.37 -7.77 -3.02
C PHE A 488 8.74 -7.95 -2.40
N GLU A 489 8.95 -7.41 -1.21
CA GLU A 489 10.12 -7.72 -0.40
C GLU A 489 9.63 -8.40 0.87
N GLY A 490 10.28 -9.49 1.25
CA GLY A 490 9.79 -10.26 2.37
C GLY A 490 10.80 -11.20 2.98
N LYS A 491 10.37 -11.79 4.08
CA LYS A 491 11.08 -12.85 4.78
C LYS A 491 10.08 -13.87 5.29
N SER A 492 10.45 -15.13 5.28
CA SER A 492 9.62 -16.20 5.81
C SER A 492 10.44 -17.15 6.69
N VAL A 493 9.74 -17.78 7.62
CA VAL A 493 10.22 -18.95 8.35
C VAL A 493 9.24 -20.07 8.09
N SER A 494 9.75 -21.21 7.61
CA SER A 494 8.97 -22.42 7.36
C SER A 494 9.63 -23.62 8.01
N SER A 495 8.83 -24.63 8.33
CA SER A 495 9.30 -25.90 8.90
C SER A 495 9.80 -26.88 7.85
N ARG A 496 9.69 -26.52 6.56
CA ARG A 496 10.02 -27.39 5.43
C ARG A 496 10.99 -26.70 4.48
N PRO A 497 11.98 -27.44 3.95
CA PRO A 497 12.85 -26.93 2.90
C PRO A 497 12.04 -26.56 1.66
N PHE A 498 12.49 -25.52 0.96
CA PHE A 498 11.96 -25.07 -0.32
C PHE A 498 12.02 -26.19 -1.37
N SER A 499 11.15 -26.13 -2.38
CA SER A 499 10.93 -27.19 -3.37
C SER A 499 12.23 -27.62 -4.09
N PHE A 500 12.98 -26.68 -4.65
CA PHE A 500 14.24 -26.98 -5.33
C PHE A 500 15.33 -27.45 -4.37
N LEU A 501 15.44 -26.91 -3.15
CA LEU A 501 16.41 -27.39 -2.15
C LEU A 501 16.13 -28.83 -1.74
N LYS A 502 14.85 -29.20 -1.55
CA LYS A 502 14.47 -30.59 -1.27
C LYS A 502 14.88 -31.50 -2.41
N ALA A 503 14.62 -31.10 -3.65
CA ALA A 503 14.95 -31.94 -4.78
C ALA A 503 16.47 -32.06 -5.05
N ILE A 504 17.23 -30.99 -4.80
CA ILE A 504 18.70 -31.04 -4.82
C ILE A 504 19.21 -32.01 -3.75
N ALA A 505 18.65 -31.94 -2.53
CA ALA A 505 19.00 -32.87 -1.46
C ALA A 505 18.65 -34.32 -1.81
N ASP A 506 17.47 -34.57 -2.36
CA ASP A 506 17.01 -35.91 -2.76
C ASP A 506 17.89 -36.52 -3.85
N SER A 507 18.28 -35.71 -4.84
CA SER A 507 19.22 -36.12 -5.90
C SER A 507 20.59 -36.51 -5.35
N ASN A 508 20.89 -36.10 -4.13
CA ASN A 508 22.14 -36.36 -3.41
C ASN A 508 22.00 -37.37 -2.27
N ASN A 509 20.84 -38.02 -2.16
CA ASN A 509 20.52 -38.93 -1.07
C ASN A 509 20.67 -38.29 0.33
N ILE A 510 20.49 -36.97 0.42
CA ILE A 510 20.52 -36.23 1.66
C ILE A 510 19.13 -36.30 2.26
N LYS A 511 19.02 -37.00 3.39
CA LYS A 511 17.77 -37.10 4.15
C LYS A 511 17.67 -35.92 5.12
N PHE A 512 16.49 -35.31 5.18
CA PHE A 512 16.18 -34.30 6.19
C PHE A 512 15.39 -34.94 7.32
N PRO A 513 15.75 -34.73 8.60
CA PRO A 513 14.87 -35.06 9.69
C PRO A 513 13.55 -34.32 9.47
N SER A 514 12.42 -35.02 9.53
CA SER A 514 11.13 -34.48 9.09
C SER A 514 10.65 -33.26 9.88
N LEU A 515 11.27 -32.92 11.02
CA LEU A 515 10.65 -32.07 12.06
C LEU A 515 11.63 -31.20 12.90
N VAL A 516 12.88 -30.96 12.48
CA VAL A 516 13.89 -30.23 13.31
C VAL A 516 14.66 -29.14 12.55
N SER A 517 14.18 -28.74 11.37
CA SER A 517 14.85 -27.73 10.55
C SER A 517 14.02 -26.47 10.37
N GLU A 518 14.59 -25.32 10.73
CA GLU A 518 14.04 -24.01 10.38
C GLU A 518 14.55 -23.63 8.99
N ASN A 519 13.63 -23.26 8.10
CA ASN A 519 13.93 -22.71 6.79
C ASN A 519 13.64 -21.21 6.81
N HIS A 520 14.70 -20.41 6.76
CA HIS A 520 14.64 -18.96 6.73
C HIS A 520 14.83 -18.49 5.30
N THR A 521 13.88 -17.73 4.78
CA THR A 521 13.95 -17.15 3.44
C THR A 521 13.97 -15.62 3.55
N GLN A 522 14.80 -14.97 2.74
CA GLN A 522 14.73 -13.53 2.50
C GLN A 522 14.66 -13.32 0.99
N PHE A 523 13.74 -12.48 0.53
CA PHE A 523 13.48 -12.34 -0.89
C PHE A 523 13.04 -10.96 -1.33
N LYS A 524 13.27 -10.70 -2.61
CA LYS A 524 12.67 -9.65 -3.42
C LYS A 524 12.09 -10.29 -4.66
N SER A 525 10.88 -9.94 -5.01
CA SER A 525 10.17 -10.51 -6.15
C SER A 525 9.59 -9.39 -6.97
N LEU A 526 9.93 -9.31 -8.25
CA LEU A 526 9.23 -8.47 -9.22
C LEU A 526 8.11 -9.30 -9.84
N VAL A 527 6.89 -8.79 -9.77
CA VAL A 527 5.71 -9.45 -10.30
C VAL A 527 5.05 -8.57 -11.34
N LYS A 528 4.87 -9.11 -12.55
CA LYS A 528 4.00 -8.51 -13.57
C LYS A 528 2.71 -9.32 -13.67
N ILE A 529 1.61 -8.60 -13.80
CA ILE A 529 0.28 -9.16 -14.04
C ILE A 529 -0.31 -8.53 -15.30
N ASN A 530 -1.01 -9.33 -16.11
CA ASN A 530 -1.76 -8.81 -17.26
C ASN A 530 -3.08 -8.13 -16.84
N SER A 531 -3.86 -7.67 -17.82
CA SER A 531 -5.17 -7.02 -17.60
C SER A 531 -6.17 -7.92 -16.88
N ASP A 532 -6.06 -9.23 -17.07
CA ASP A 532 -6.91 -10.25 -16.44
C ASP A 532 -6.37 -10.67 -15.06
N GLY A 533 -5.30 -10.01 -14.61
CA GLY A 533 -4.63 -10.20 -13.32
C GLY A 533 -3.91 -11.55 -13.17
N VAL A 534 -3.58 -12.21 -14.27
CA VAL A 534 -2.75 -13.42 -14.31
C VAL A 534 -1.28 -12.99 -14.19
N ILE A 535 -0.50 -13.72 -13.39
CA ILE A 535 0.94 -13.47 -13.26
C ILE A 535 1.63 -13.85 -14.58
N THR A 536 2.26 -12.87 -15.22
CA THR A 536 2.98 -13.02 -16.49
C THR A 536 4.48 -13.03 -16.32
N LEU A 537 4.97 -12.47 -15.21
CA LEU A 537 6.36 -12.56 -14.79
C LEU A 537 6.40 -12.69 -13.27
N LEU A 538 7.11 -13.68 -12.78
CA LEU A 538 7.68 -13.74 -11.44
C LEU A 538 9.19 -13.67 -11.62
N ASP A 539 9.85 -12.70 -11.03
CA ASP A 539 11.31 -12.63 -10.96
C ASP A 539 11.73 -12.52 -9.51
N TRP A 540 12.02 -13.67 -8.91
CA TRP A 540 12.29 -13.84 -7.49
C TRP A 540 13.79 -13.93 -7.26
N GLU A 541 14.33 -13.03 -6.45
CA GLU A 541 15.71 -13.01 -6.02
C GLU A 541 15.79 -13.16 -4.49
N GLY A 542 16.71 -13.97 -3.99
CA GLY A 542 16.77 -14.16 -2.54
C GLY A 542 17.85 -15.10 -2.03
N SER A 543 17.76 -15.38 -0.74
CA SER A 543 18.57 -16.36 -0.04
C SER A 543 17.69 -17.25 0.84
N ILE A 544 18.14 -18.48 1.01
CA ILE A 544 17.48 -19.49 1.81
C ILE A 544 18.50 -20.16 2.72
N LEU A 545 18.25 -20.13 4.02
CA LEU A 545 19.04 -20.80 5.04
C LEU A 545 18.21 -21.90 5.70
N LEU A 546 18.63 -23.14 5.51
CA LEU A 546 18.10 -24.30 6.19
C LEU A 546 19.04 -24.71 7.33
N GLU A 547 18.58 -24.67 8.57
CA GLU A 547 19.39 -24.99 9.75
C GLU A 547 18.90 -26.23 10.49
N LYS A 548 19.79 -26.93 11.19
CA LYS A 548 19.48 -28.00 12.16
C LYS A 548 20.18 -27.74 13.49
N ASN A 549 19.39 -27.77 14.58
CA ASN A 549 19.79 -27.64 15.99
C ASN A 549 20.57 -26.36 16.36
N LYS A 550 20.00 -25.52 17.25
CA LYS A 550 20.64 -24.33 17.86
C LYS A 550 21.64 -24.65 19.00
N GLY A 551 22.07 -25.91 19.15
CA GLY A 551 22.96 -26.38 20.22
C GLY A 551 24.41 -26.48 19.77
N TYR A 552 25.32 -25.84 20.52
CA TYR A 552 26.71 -25.48 20.17
C TYR A 552 27.61 -26.59 19.59
N ASP A 553 27.30 -27.88 19.73
CA ASP A 553 28.21 -28.98 19.33
C ASP A 553 27.85 -29.68 18.01
N ASN A 554 26.74 -29.36 17.33
CA ASN A 554 26.30 -30.05 16.10
C ASN A 554 25.49 -29.16 15.12
N TYR A 555 25.88 -27.90 14.93
CA TYR A 555 25.22 -26.99 13.99
C TYR A 555 25.47 -27.41 12.53
N ALA A 556 24.41 -27.76 11.82
CA ALA A 556 24.45 -28.11 10.40
C ALA A 556 23.51 -27.20 9.60
N TYR A 557 23.97 -26.73 8.44
CA TYR A 557 23.21 -25.84 7.57
C TYR A 557 23.40 -26.14 6.08
N ILE A 558 22.40 -25.71 5.30
CA ILE A 558 22.49 -25.49 3.86
C ILE A 558 22.06 -24.04 3.60
N LEU A 559 22.96 -23.26 3.00
CA LEU A 559 22.71 -21.89 2.58
C LEU A 559 22.69 -21.87 1.05
N ALA A 560 21.56 -21.50 0.46
CA ALA A 560 21.47 -21.10 -0.93
C ALA A 560 21.38 -19.57 -0.99
N ASP A 561 22.32 -18.94 -1.68
CA ASP A 561 22.44 -17.49 -1.79
C ASP A 561 22.45 -17.08 -3.27
N ASN A 562 22.27 -15.78 -3.54
CA ASN A 562 22.16 -15.24 -4.91
C ASN A 562 21.16 -16.02 -5.77
N ILE A 563 20.10 -16.53 -5.16
CA ILE A 563 19.09 -17.30 -5.87
C ILE A 563 18.37 -16.33 -6.79
N LYS A 564 18.24 -16.67 -8.07
CA LYS A 564 17.35 -16.03 -9.02
C LYS A 564 16.42 -17.08 -9.57
N HIS A 565 15.13 -16.90 -9.38
CA HIS A 565 14.09 -17.79 -9.87
C HIS A 565 13.09 -16.97 -10.67
N GLN A 566 13.10 -17.18 -11.98
CA GLN A 566 12.23 -16.48 -12.90
C GLN A 566 11.19 -17.44 -13.50
N ILE A 567 9.94 -17.01 -13.55
CA ILE A 567 8.86 -17.63 -14.32
C ILE A 567 8.31 -16.56 -15.26
N GLU A 568 8.53 -16.73 -16.55
CA GLU A 568 8.08 -15.81 -17.60
C GLU A 568 7.02 -16.49 -18.47
N VAL A 569 5.87 -15.85 -18.67
CA VAL A 569 4.86 -16.30 -19.63
C VAL A 569 5.28 -15.86 -21.03
N LEU A 570 5.52 -16.84 -21.90
CA LEU A 570 5.96 -16.61 -23.27
C LEU A 570 4.78 -16.43 -24.23
N GLU A 571 3.68 -17.15 -23.97
CA GLU A 571 2.48 -17.16 -24.80
C GLU A 571 1.24 -17.25 -23.90
N GLU A 572 0.18 -16.51 -24.25
CA GLU A 572 -1.11 -16.48 -23.55
C GLU A 572 -2.25 -16.96 -24.47
N ASP A 573 -3.30 -17.54 -23.89
CA ASP A 573 -4.54 -17.83 -24.59
C ASP A 573 -5.52 -16.64 -24.60
N SER A 574 -6.68 -16.82 -25.25
CA SER A 574 -7.72 -15.78 -25.35
C SER A 574 -8.35 -15.37 -24.02
N TYR A 575 -8.09 -16.10 -22.93
CA TYR A 575 -8.54 -15.80 -21.57
C TYR A 575 -7.40 -15.25 -20.69
N GLY A 576 -6.24 -14.94 -21.29
CA GLY A 576 -5.07 -14.41 -20.62
C GLY A 576 -4.33 -15.43 -19.75
N GLN A 577 -4.63 -16.73 -19.87
CA GLN A 577 -3.88 -17.79 -19.17
C GLN A 577 -2.64 -18.20 -19.98
N PRO A 578 -1.56 -18.64 -19.32
CA PRO A 578 -0.38 -19.09 -20.03
C PRO A 578 -0.68 -20.31 -20.91
N GLN A 579 -0.15 -20.30 -22.13
CA GLN A 579 -0.01 -21.46 -23.02
C GLN A 579 1.42 -22.01 -23.01
N LYS A 580 2.39 -21.14 -22.68
CA LYS A 580 3.79 -21.52 -22.58
C LYS A 580 4.51 -20.63 -21.57
N ILE A 581 5.33 -21.23 -20.72
CA ILE A 581 6.13 -20.49 -19.73
C ILE A 581 7.59 -20.92 -19.78
N ARG A 582 8.50 -20.03 -19.39
CA ARG A 582 9.90 -20.33 -19.10
C ARG A 582 10.14 -20.24 -17.60
N SER A 583 10.65 -21.32 -17.00
CA SER A 583 11.14 -21.34 -15.63
C SER A 583 12.66 -21.42 -15.64
N SER A 584 13.32 -20.44 -15.03
CA SER A 584 14.78 -20.39 -14.90
C SER A 584 15.16 -20.24 -13.43
N VAL A 585 16.15 -21.00 -12.96
CA VAL A 585 16.68 -20.86 -11.61
C VAL A 585 18.20 -20.87 -11.64
N SER A 586 18.81 -19.89 -11.00
CA SER A 586 20.23 -19.89 -10.65
C SER A 586 20.44 -19.70 -9.15
N MET A 587 21.50 -20.25 -8.57
CA MET A 587 21.87 -20.01 -7.15
C MET A 587 23.29 -20.44 -6.84
N ASP A 588 23.85 -19.94 -5.74
CA ASP A 588 25.08 -20.42 -5.14
C ASP A 588 24.77 -21.23 -3.88
N ILE A 589 25.34 -22.44 -3.74
CA ILE A 589 25.09 -23.30 -2.57
C ILE A 589 26.34 -23.46 -1.71
N LYS A 590 26.17 -23.27 -0.40
CA LYS A 590 27.12 -23.58 0.66
C LYS A 590 26.49 -24.54 1.67
N ASN A 591 27.26 -25.48 2.19
CA ASN A 591 26.78 -26.40 3.21
C ASN A 591 27.91 -26.90 4.11
N ASN A 592 27.60 -27.26 5.35
CA ASN A 592 28.46 -28.08 6.20
C ASN A 592 27.75 -29.39 6.60
N TRP A 593 26.69 -29.75 5.88
CA TRP A 593 25.82 -30.87 6.20
C TRP A 593 26.48 -32.19 5.78
N GLY A 594 27.18 -32.86 6.70
CA GLY A 594 27.65 -34.24 6.49
C GLY A 594 28.77 -34.42 5.44
N ASN A 595 29.68 -33.45 5.27
CA ASN A 595 30.84 -33.53 4.36
C ASN A 595 30.46 -33.81 2.88
N ILE A 596 29.40 -33.18 2.37
CA ILE A 596 29.02 -33.26 0.95
C ILE A 596 30.04 -32.48 0.11
N THR A 597 30.83 -33.19 -0.69
CA THR A 597 31.87 -32.59 -1.56
C THR A 597 31.47 -32.53 -3.04
N LYS A 598 30.39 -33.22 -3.46
CA LYS A 598 29.90 -33.25 -4.85
C LYS A 598 28.37 -33.38 -4.89
N TRP A 599 27.71 -32.48 -5.59
CA TRP A 599 26.27 -32.52 -5.81
C TRP A 599 25.94 -33.20 -7.15
N ASN A 600 25.16 -34.29 -7.14
CA ASN A 600 24.52 -34.91 -8.29
C ASN A 600 23.23 -34.16 -8.62
N TYR A 601 23.12 -33.69 -9.86
CA TYR A 601 21.99 -32.93 -10.36
C TYR A 601 21.30 -33.72 -11.48
N ILE A 602 20.34 -34.56 -11.12
CA ILE A 602 19.46 -35.21 -12.10
C ILE A 602 18.19 -34.36 -12.21
N GLU A 603 17.77 -34.13 -13.46
CA GLU A 603 16.57 -33.43 -13.93
C GLU A 603 15.46 -33.32 -12.89
N ILE A 604 15.46 -32.21 -12.14
CA ILE A 604 14.53 -32.04 -11.02
C ILE A 604 13.08 -31.79 -11.51
N PHE A 605 12.88 -31.32 -12.75
CA PHE A 605 11.57 -30.89 -13.23
C PHE A 605 11.25 -31.21 -14.71
N GLY A 606 12.03 -32.08 -15.38
CA GLY A 606 11.83 -32.42 -16.78
C GLY A 606 11.58 -33.91 -16.96
N ASP A 607 10.41 -34.28 -17.51
CA ASP A 607 10.24 -35.61 -18.06
C ASP A 607 11.16 -35.73 -19.31
N SER A 608 11.96 -36.79 -19.29
CA SER A 608 13.16 -37.04 -20.10
C SER A 608 12.89 -37.33 -21.59
N LYS A 609 12.16 -36.46 -22.31
CA LYS A 609 11.87 -36.73 -23.74
C LYS A 609 12.30 -35.68 -24.76
N ASN A 610 12.63 -34.42 -24.41
CA ASN A 610 12.95 -33.41 -25.44
C ASN A 610 13.95 -32.32 -25.01
N ASN A 611 15.18 -32.65 -24.55
CA ASN A 611 16.19 -31.61 -24.27
C ASN A 611 17.55 -31.85 -24.95
N ILE A 612 17.80 -31.12 -26.04
CA ILE A 612 19.05 -31.08 -26.80
C ILE A 612 20.22 -30.43 -26.00
N LYS A 613 19.92 -29.62 -24.97
CA LYS A 613 20.92 -28.95 -24.11
C LYS A 613 21.49 -29.81 -22.96
N LEU A 614 20.97 -31.02 -22.74
CA LEU A 614 21.38 -31.89 -21.61
C LEU A 614 22.85 -32.35 -21.72
N ASN A 615 23.37 -32.48 -22.94
CA ASN A 615 24.74 -32.94 -23.18
C ASN A 615 25.78 -31.82 -23.00
N GLU A 616 25.40 -30.55 -23.21
CA GLU A 616 26.27 -29.40 -23.00
C GLU A 616 26.41 -29.08 -21.50
N ALA A 617 25.31 -29.17 -20.73
CA ALA A 617 25.33 -29.04 -19.26
C ALA A 617 26.18 -30.14 -18.59
N LYS A 618 26.16 -31.37 -19.12
CA LYS A 618 27.02 -32.47 -18.65
C LYS A 618 28.52 -32.20 -18.90
N LYS A 619 28.87 -31.44 -19.95
CA LYS A 619 30.26 -31.11 -20.29
C LYS A 619 30.81 -30.01 -19.39
N ALA A 620 30.05 -28.95 -19.13
CA ALA A 620 30.42 -27.87 -18.19
C ALA A 620 30.62 -28.36 -16.73
N ARG A 621 29.82 -29.36 -16.31
CA ARG A 621 29.94 -30.00 -14.97
C ARG A 621 31.28 -30.65 -14.69
N LYS A 622 31.99 -31.10 -15.71
CA LYS A 622 33.27 -31.80 -15.53
C LYS A 622 34.42 -30.83 -15.21
N GLU A 623 34.24 -29.55 -15.53
CA GLU A 623 35.27 -28.50 -15.40
C GLU A 623 35.10 -27.66 -14.12
N ALA A 624 33.89 -27.56 -13.55
CA ALA A 624 33.61 -26.75 -12.34
C ALA A 624 33.90 -27.44 -10.98
N ALA A 625 34.37 -28.69 -10.98
CA ALA A 625 34.37 -29.57 -9.79
C ALA A 625 35.49 -29.32 -8.74
N MET A 626 36.04 -28.11 -8.59
CA MET A 626 37.16 -27.83 -7.66
C MET A 626 37.02 -26.57 -6.76
N ALA A 627 35.82 -26.02 -6.55
CA ALA A 627 35.61 -24.93 -5.57
C ALA A 627 34.54 -25.28 -4.52
N ALA A 628 34.74 -24.80 -3.29
CA ALA A 628 33.81 -24.96 -2.16
C ALA A 628 32.49 -24.18 -2.34
N ASP A 629 32.44 -23.30 -3.33
CA ASP A 629 31.26 -22.57 -3.80
C ASP A 629 30.83 -23.15 -5.15
N GLN A 630 29.57 -23.58 -5.27
CA GLN A 630 29.02 -24.14 -6.50
C GLN A 630 27.84 -23.31 -6.96
N SER A 631 27.95 -22.80 -8.20
CA SER A 631 26.87 -22.08 -8.87
C SER A 631 26.05 -23.06 -9.71
N ILE A 632 24.73 -22.93 -9.63
CA ILE A 632 23.74 -23.74 -10.33
C ILE A 632 22.98 -22.83 -11.27
N ASP A 633 22.70 -23.29 -12.49
CA ASP A 633 21.85 -22.61 -13.47
C ASP A 633 21.07 -23.65 -14.28
N PHE A 634 19.75 -23.48 -14.38
CA PHE A 634 18.89 -24.26 -15.26
C PHE A 634 17.71 -23.44 -15.77
N SER A 635 17.29 -23.70 -17.01
CA SER A 635 16.14 -23.05 -17.65
C SER A 635 15.36 -24.06 -18.48
N PHE A 636 14.04 -24.06 -18.34
CA PHE A 636 13.12 -24.97 -19.00
C PHE A 636 11.91 -24.19 -19.56
N ASP A 637 11.46 -24.57 -20.75
CA ASP A 637 10.17 -24.14 -21.27
C ASP A 637 9.13 -25.22 -20.95
N TRP A 638 7.98 -24.83 -20.37
CA TRP A 638 6.85 -25.71 -20.11
C TRP A 638 5.66 -25.32 -20.99
N ASP A 639 5.14 -26.29 -21.72
CA ASP A 639 3.83 -26.16 -22.36
C ASP A 639 2.73 -26.19 -21.30
N VAL A 640 1.69 -25.40 -21.53
CA VAL A 640 0.54 -25.28 -20.64
C VAL A 640 -0.74 -25.60 -21.39
N SER A 641 -1.54 -26.50 -20.85
CA SER A 641 -2.86 -26.84 -21.38
C SER A 641 -3.94 -26.51 -20.36
N THR A 642 -4.87 -25.63 -20.72
CA THR A 642 -5.94 -25.15 -19.84
C THR A 642 -7.32 -25.53 -20.39
N LYS A 643 -8.21 -26.00 -19.52
CA LYS A 643 -9.63 -26.26 -19.80
C LYS A 643 -10.51 -25.31 -18.99
N TYR A 644 -11.63 -24.90 -19.57
CA TYR A 644 -12.56 -23.94 -19.01
C TYR A 644 -13.96 -24.52 -18.86
N ASP A 645 -14.75 -23.95 -17.94
CA ASP A 645 -16.20 -24.14 -17.90
C ASP A 645 -16.94 -23.12 -18.80
N ASP A 646 -18.26 -23.27 -18.90
CA ASP A 646 -19.12 -22.41 -19.74
C ASP A 646 -19.14 -20.92 -19.32
N ARG A 647 -18.63 -20.60 -18.13
CA ARG A 647 -18.52 -19.22 -17.61
C ARG A 647 -17.13 -18.63 -17.86
N GLY A 648 -16.22 -19.40 -18.48
CA GLY A 648 -14.85 -18.99 -18.80
C GLY A 648 -13.92 -19.03 -17.58
N ASN A 649 -14.24 -19.81 -16.55
CA ASN A 649 -13.31 -20.10 -15.45
C ASN A 649 -12.55 -21.40 -15.73
N TRP A 650 -11.25 -21.43 -15.48
CA TRP A 650 -10.48 -22.65 -15.70
C TRP A 650 -10.81 -23.73 -14.66
N THR A 651 -10.94 -24.96 -15.13
CA THR A 651 -11.27 -26.15 -14.32
C THR A 651 -10.15 -27.18 -14.29
N ARG A 652 -9.24 -27.15 -15.28
CA ARG A 652 -8.02 -27.97 -15.28
C ARG A 652 -6.89 -27.24 -15.97
N MET A 653 -5.69 -27.32 -15.41
CA MET A 653 -4.47 -26.77 -15.99
C MET A 653 -3.33 -27.78 -15.80
N GLU A 654 -2.66 -28.13 -16.90
CA GLU A 654 -1.45 -28.96 -16.90
C GLU A 654 -0.27 -28.04 -17.20
N LEU A 655 0.70 -27.97 -16.29
CA LEU A 655 1.82 -27.02 -16.35
C LEU A 655 3.07 -27.69 -15.77
N GLY A 656 4.02 -28.01 -16.64
CA GLY A 656 5.25 -28.72 -16.26
C GLY A 656 4.92 -30.00 -15.47
N PRO A 657 5.45 -30.18 -14.24
CA PRO A 657 5.19 -31.37 -13.42
C PRO A 657 3.86 -31.33 -12.65
N TYR A 658 3.04 -30.29 -12.85
CA TYR A 658 1.82 -30.03 -12.08
C TYR A 658 0.56 -30.28 -12.90
N ILE A 659 -0.41 -30.96 -12.28
CA ILE A 659 -1.79 -31.02 -12.76
C ILE A 659 -2.68 -30.35 -11.70
N PHE A 660 -3.27 -29.23 -12.07
CA PHE A 660 -4.23 -28.49 -11.26
C PHE A 660 -5.64 -28.81 -11.73
N GLU A 661 -6.53 -29.16 -10.80
CA GLU A 661 -7.94 -29.45 -11.07
C GLU A 661 -8.82 -28.66 -10.11
N ARG A 662 -9.98 -28.19 -10.60
CA ARG A 662 -10.98 -27.42 -9.86
C ARG A 662 -12.39 -27.86 -10.25
N THR A 663 -13.21 -28.09 -9.24
CA THR A 663 -14.66 -28.21 -9.36
C THR A 663 -15.27 -26.93 -8.80
N ILE A 664 -15.95 -26.15 -9.65
CA ILE A 664 -16.59 -24.90 -9.27
C ILE A 664 -18.10 -25.15 -9.12
N SER A 665 -18.64 -24.85 -7.94
CA SER A 665 -20.08 -24.87 -7.66
C SER A 665 -20.62 -23.44 -7.62
N TYR A 666 -21.79 -23.22 -8.22
CA TYR A 666 -22.46 -21.92 -8.37
C TYR A 666 -23.77 -21.83 -7.60
#